data_AF-A0A3N8HZP5-F1
#
_entry.id   AF-A0A3N8HZP5-F1
#
_cell.length_a   1.000
_cell.length_b   1.000
_cell.length_c   1.000
_cell.angle_alpha   90.00
_cell.angle_beta   90.00
_cell.angle_gamma   90.00
#
_symmetry.space_group_name_H-M   'P 1'
#
loop_
_entity.id
_entity.type
_entity.pdbx_description
1 polymer ?
#
loop_
_entity_poly.entity_id
_entity_poly.type
_entity_poly.pdbx_seq_one_letter_code
_entity_poly.pdbx_strand_id
1 'polypeptide(L)'
;MAAWEHLVTGSEWRSSDVRGVVDDSWQRCLVSRVDPGVDRAPPPLDEDGLVQWRMSNRRLVDASLPLMQHTRDFLSQTGTVMLLADPSGMILQQEGDMRIVEPAREVGLIPGCEWTELNCGTNAIGTALALRQPVQIHGAEHFCAGIKRWTCSATVIQDPRDGHVLGVIDISGLAQTYNPYGLALAVSLAGRIESRLAKEGMARRLSLLDRCASRFGASSSDAVIVVDERGRLVKANAQVVPVLRRLGFDIRCDATFALPELEHYAGDGRLSASTPAWLSRSHIEIVRDGADVLGYMIVTPGITNPRGAVPIARGRERHGGEPRGFERIVGDSAALRAAVNRARQLAPSRVPVLLLGETGVGKELFAQGIHQASDRADGSFVALNCGGLSRDLLASELFGYAEGAFTGARKSGAAGKIEAADGGTLFLDEIGEMPLDIQPHLLRVLEESEIYRLGENTPRRVNFRLVAATHRDLKDAVAKGRFRMDLYYRIAVTTVSIPNLCERAEDLPALIAHWLGHLCESYGLSPRSFDDDAYARLLRYPWPGNVRELRNAIEGALLLSDSPVIKADKLPAEIGAGASIDACAARAVDALAPDAGDSLKMAEAESIRRALARHAGNLTKAASQLGIAKSTLYEKIRKYRLLDAVSDVRRGHAK
;
A
#
# COMPACT_ATOMS: atom_id res chain seq x y z
N MET A 1 45.26 -0.62 -8.47
CA MET A 1 46.44 -0.95 -7.63
C MET A 1 47.34 0.26 -7.45
N ALA A 2 47.92 0.84 -8.51
CA ALA A 2 48.79 2.02 -8.39
C ALA A 2 48.20 3.18 -7.56
N ALA A 3 46.94 3.57 -7.80
CA ALA A 3 46.26 4.62 -7.02
C ALA A 3 46.19 4.31 -5.51
N TRP A 4 45.95 3.04 -5.13
CA TRP A 4 45.92 2.60 -3.74
C TRP A 4 47.32 2.61 -3.11
N GLU A 5 48.34 2.16 -3.84
CA GLU A 5 49.73 2.19 -3.37
C GLU A 5 50.19 3.63 -3.11
N HIS A 6 49.85 4.57 -4.00
CA HIS A 6 50.13 5.98 -3.80
C HIS A 6 49.41 6.54 -2.58
N LEU A 7 48.11 6.22 -2.41
CA LEU A 7 47.33 6.63 -1.24
C LEU A 7 47.97 6.17 0.08
N VAL A 8 48.33 4.89 0.18
CA VAL A 8 48.87 4.31 1.42
C VAL A 8 50.31 4.75 1.71
N THR A 9 51.10 5.02 0.67
CA THR A 9 52.49 5.51 0.80
C THR A 9 52.58 7.04 1.00
N GLY A 10 51.47 7.77 0.89
CA GLY A 10 51.45 9.23 0.95
C GLY A 10 52.03 9.92 -0.28
N SER A 11 52.10 9.21 -1.42
CA SER A 11 52.52 9.77 -2.70
C SER A 11 51.40 10.60 -3.33
N GLU A 12 51.74 11.61 -4.15
CA GLU A 12 50.72 12.35 -4.92
C GLU A 12 49.93 11.40 -5.84
N TRP A 13 48.61 11.41 -5.72
CA TRP A 13 47.69 10.72 -6.63
C TRP A 13 46.46 11.59 -6.88
N ARG A 14 45.79 11.42 -8.02
CA ARG A 14 44.63 12.22 -8.40
C ARG A 14 43.35 11.46 -8.06
N SER A 15 42.43 12.12 -7.35
CA SER A 15 41.08 11.59 -7.05
C SER A 15 40.32 11.08 -8.29
N SER A 16 40.61 11.62 -9.49
CA SER A 16 40.04 11.16 -10.77
C SER A 16 40.44 9.75 -11.20
N ASP A 17 41.44 9.14 -10.58
CA ASP A 17 42.00 7.85 -10.99
C ASP A 17 41.17 6.65 -10.50
N VAL A 18 40.18 6.89 -9.62
CA VAL A 18 39.23 5.89 -9.13
C VAL A 18 37.80 6.42 -9.18
N ARG A 19 36.82 5.52 -9.08
CA ARG A 19 35.41 5.91 -9.03
C ARG A 19 35.16 6.74 -7.76
N GLY A 20 34.35 7.79 -7.85
CA GLY A 20 34.07 8.68 -6.71
C GLY A 20 33.60 7.95 -5.44
N VAL A 21 32.74 6.93 -5.59
CA VAL A 21 32.30 6.07 -4.47
C VAL A 21 33.48 5.41 -3.72
N VAL A 22 34.52 5.02 -4.45
CA VAL A 22 35.72 4.38 -3.88
C VAL A 22 36.63 5.43 -3.26
N ASP A 23 36.83 6.58 -3.91
CA ASP A 23 37.61 7.70 -3.35
C ASP A 23 37.00 8.18 -2.02
N ASP A 24 35.68 8.42 -1.99
CA ASP A 24 34.96 8.83 -0.79
C ASP A 24 35.14 7.82 0.36
N SER A 25 35.10 6.53 0.04
CA SER A 25 35.33 5.45 1.02
C SER A 25 36.78 5.42 1.50
N TRP A 26 37.75 5.51 0.59
CA TRP A 26 39.17 5.57 0.94
C TRP A 26 39.50 6.75 1.85
N GLN A 27 38.91 7.92 1.58
CA GLN A 27 39.04 9.09 2.43
C GLN A 27 38.46 8.86 3.83
N ARG A 28 37.26 8.23 3.94
CA ARG A 28 36.70 7.85 5.24
C ARG A 28 37.62 6.88 5.99
N CYS A 29 38.17 5.87 5.31
CA CYS A 29 39.14 4.94 5.91
C CYS A 29 40.40 5.64 6.42
N LEU A 30 40.94 6.60 5.67
CA LEU A 30 42.11 7.39 6.10
C LEU A 30 41.80 8.27 7.32
N VAL A 31 40.65 8.95 7.32
CA VAL A 31 40.19 9.77 8.46
C VAL A 31 40.02 8.92 9.71
N SER A 32 39.46 7.72 9.55
CA SER A 32 39.29 6.73 10.62
C SER A 32 40.56 5.96 10.98
N ARG A 33 41.69 6.21 10.28
CA ARG A 33 42.99 5.55 10.50
C ARG A 33 42.92 4.02 10.43
N VAL A 34 42.14 3.51 9.48
CA VAL A 34 42.07 2.08 9.21
C VAL A 34 43.44 1.57 8.77
N ASP A 35 43.91 0.47 9.35
CA ASP A 35 45.17 -0.17 8.96
C ASP A 35 44.97 -0.92 7.62
N PRO A 36 45.63 -0.51 6.52
CA PRO A 36 45.53 -1.19 5.23
C PRO A 36 46.06 -2.63 5.24
N GLY A 37 46.84 -3.01 6.27
CA GLY A 37 47.38 -4.34 6.49
C GLY A 37 46.39 -5.35 7.06
N VAL A 38 45.19 -4.92 7.49
CA VAL A 38 44.13 -5.82 7.97
C VAL A 38 43.80 -6.86 6.89
N ASP A 39 43.73 -8.13 7.29
CA ASP A 39 43.51 -9.25 6.38
C ASP A 39 42.16 -9.95 6.56
N ARG A 40 41.46 -9.67 7.66
CA ARG A 40 40.18 -10.27 8.02
C ARG A 40 39.36 -9.39 8.96
N ALA A 41 38.06 -9.66 9.02
CA ALA A 41 37.17 -9.04 9.98
C ALA A 41 37.51 -9.42 11.44
N PRO A 42 37.02 -8.65 12.43
CA PRO A 42 37.09 -9.05 13.83
C PRO A 42 36.51 -10.47 14.07
N PRO A 43 36.96 -11.17 15.13
CA PRO A 43 36.45 -12.50 15.46
C PRO A 43 34.92 -12.52 15.54
N PRO A 44 34.27 -13.62 15.08
CA PRO A 44 32.82 -13.70 15.13
C PRO A 44 32.32 -13.73 16.58
N LEU A 45 31.07 -13.30 16.78
CA LEU A 45 30.31 -13.64 17.98
C LEU A 45 30.35 -15.15 18.24
N ASP A 46 30.31 -15.52 19.52
CA ASP A 46 30.08 -16.91 19.89
C ASP A 46 28.67 -17.37 19.47
N GLU A 47 28.42 -18.68 19.55
CA GLU A 47 27.18 -19.27 19.03
C GLU A 47 25.94 -18.71 19.74
N ASP A 48 26.00 -18.58 21.07
CA ASP A 48 24.93 -18.01 21.89
C ASP A 48 24.72 -16.53 21.55
N GLY A 49 25.80 -15.75 21.43
CA GLY A 49 25.77 -14.35 21.04
C GLY A 49 25.14 -14.15 19.66
N LEU A 50 25.51 -14.96 18.67
CA LEU A 50 24.93 -14.90 17.33
C LEU A 50 23.44 -15.26 17.34
N VAL A 51 23.02 -16.25 18.12
CA VAL A 51 21.60 -16.61 18.27
C VAL A 51 20.82 -15.44 18.86
N GLN A 52 21.30 -14.82 19.93
CA GLN A 52 20.66 -13.64 20.52
C GLN A 52 20.61 -12.48 19.53
N TRP A 53 21.70 -12.23 18.81
CA TRP A 53 21.77 -11.15 17.82
C TRP A 53 20.78 -11.34 16.66
N ARG A 54 20.62 -12.58 16.18
CA ARG A 54 19.61 -12.95 15.19
C ARG A 54 18.19 -12.77 15.74
N MET A 55 17.95 -13.06 17.01
CA MET A 55 16.65 -12.85 17.64
C MET A 55 16.29 -11.36 17.73
N SER A 56 17.26 -10.51 18.08
CA SER A 56 17.08 -9.04 18.05
C SER A 56 16.81 -8.51 16.64
N ASN A 57 17.32 -9.19 15.61
CA ASN A 57 17.12 -8.88 14.20
C ASN A 57 16.08 -9.78 13.49
N ARG A 58 15.25 -10.50 14.25
CA ARG A 58 14.42 -11.61 13.74
C ARG A 58 13.53 -11.20 12.57
N ARG A 59 12.97 -9.99 12.61
CA ARG A 59 12.08 -9.50 11.56
C ARG A 59 12.78 -9.37 10.20
N LEU A 60 14.03 -8.89 10.21
CA LEU A 60 14.83 -8.82 9.00
C LEU A 60 15.22 -10.23 8.53
N VAL A 61 15.64 -11.10 9.45
CA VAL A 61 16.04 -12.49 9.16
C VAL A 61 14.88 -13.29 8.56
N ASP A 62 13.70 -13.28 9.20
CA ASP A 62 12.51 -14.03 8.78
C ASP A 62 11.99 -13.55 7.41
N ALA A 63 12.11 -12.25 7.11
CA ALA A 63 11.74 -11.71 5.80
C ALA A 63 12.76 -12.05 4.70
N SER A 64 14.04 -12.19 5.06
CA SER A 64 15.13 -12.36 4.10
C SER A 64 15.44 -13.82 3.80
N LEU A 65 15.48 -14.68 4.83
CA LEU A 65 15.97 -16.05 4.73
C LEU A 65 15.26 -16.88 3.65
N PRO A 66 13.92 -16.89 3.50
CA PRO A 66 13.27 -17.67 2.45
C PRO A 66 13.66 -17.21 1.03
N LEU A 67 13.92 -15.91 0.85
CA LEU A 67 14.33 -15.34 -0.43
C LEU A 67 15.78 -15.68 -0.75
N MET A 68 16.66 -15.62 0.26
CA MET A 68 18.06 -16.02 0.13
C MET A 68 18.17 -17.53 -0.16
N GLN A 69 17.43 -18.37 0.54
CA GLN A 69 17.41 -19.82 0.33
C GLN A 69 16.92 -20.20 -1.07
N HIS A 70 15.88 -19.54 -1.58
CA HIS A 70 15.44 -19.73 -2.96
C HIS A 70 16.51 -19.26 -3.95
N THR A 71 17.19 -18.14 -3.66
CA THR A 71 18.22 -17.60 -4.56
C THR A 71 19.50 -18.43 -4.55
N ARG A 72 19.79 -19.15 -3.46
CA ARG A 72 20.94 -20.05 -3.32
C ARG A 72 21.03 -21.03 -4.48
N ASP A 73 19.92 -21.58 -4.95
CA ASP A 73 19.91 -22.57 -6.02
C ASP A 73 20.45 -21.99 -7.34
N PHE A 74 20.20 -20.70 -7.59
CA PHE A 74 20.74 -19.98 -8.75
C PHE A 74 22.21 -19.57 -8.59
N LEU A 75 22.67 -19.42 -7.35
CA LEU A 75 24.09 -19.15 -7.04
C LEU A 75 24.91 -20.42 -6.91
N SER A 76 24.26 -21.60 -6.88
CA SER A 76 24.96 -22.87 -6.88
C SER A 76 25.92 -22.93 -8.07
N GLN A 77 27.14 -23.37 -7.83
CA GLN A 77 28.20 -23.48 -8.83
C GLN A 77 28.70 -22.15 -9.44
N THR A 78 28.32 -20.99 -8.89
CA THR A 78 28.84 -19.68 -9.35
C THR A 78 30.10 -19.22 -8.61
N GLY A 79 30.44 -19.83 -7.48
CA GLY A 79 31.53 -19.37 -6.60
C GLY A 79 31.21 -18.06 -5.88
N THR A 80 29.94 -17.81 -5.57
CA THR A 80 29.47 -16.61 -4.86
C THR A 80 28.57 -16.97 -3.67
N VAL A 81 28.51 -16.07 -2.69
CA VAL A 81 27.61 -16.12 -1.53
C VAL A 81 26.82 -14.83 -1.39
N MET A 82 25.62 -14.96 -0.85
CA MET A 82 24.82 -13.86 -0.33
C MET A 82 24.99 -13.75 1.16
N LEU A 83 25.05 -12.52 1.65
CA LEU A 83 25.18 -12.18 3.06
C LEU A 83 24.09 -11.19 3.42
N LEU A 84 23.42 -11.47 4.53
CA LEU A 84 22.53 -10.52 5.18
C LEU A 84 23.27 -9.93 6.36
N ALA A 85 23.40 -8.61 6.41
CA ALA A 85 23.96 -7.89 7.55
C ALA A 85 22.95 -6.92 8.15
N ASP A 86 23.09 -6.63 9.44
CA ASP A 86 22.28 -5.62 10.13
C ASP A 86 22.83 -4.19 9.92
N PRO A 87 22.19 -3.15 10.47
CA PRO A 87 22.65 -1.76 10.31
C PRO A 87 24.02 -1.46 10.94
N SER A 88 24.51 -2.31 11.84
CA SER A 88 25.86 -2.20 12.42
C SER A 88 26.93 -2.90 11.58
N GLY A 89 26.53 -3.56 10.48
CA GLY A 89 27.44 -4.34 9.63
C GLY A 89 27.69 -5.76 10.15
N MET A 90 26.97 -6.21 11.19
CA MET A 90 27.07 -7.57 11.70
C MET A 90 26.41 -8.55 10.72
N ILE A 91 27.15 -9.55 10.24
CA ILE A 91 26.59 -10.57 9.34
C ILE A 91 25.65 -11.47 10.15
N LEU A 92 24.39 -11.50 9.74
CA LEU A 92 23.32 -12.30 10.32
C LEU A 92 23.20 -13.66 9.65
N GLN A 93 23.24 -13.73 8.31
CA GLN A 93 22.98 -14.94 7.55
C GLN A 93 23.85 -15.02 6.31
N GLN A 94 24.19 -16.24 5.91
CA GLN A 94 24.93 -16.55 4.68
C GLN A 94 24.21 -17.67 3.91
N GLU A 95 24.06 -17.50 2.60
CA GLU A 95 23.53 -18.53 1.68
C GLU A 95 24.29 -18.46 0.35
N GLY A 96 24.62 -19.59 -0.28
CA GLY A 96 25.28 -19.58 -1.59
C GLY A 96 26.05 -20.84 -1.92
N ASP A 97 27.08 -20.69 -2.75
CA ASP A 97 27.93 -21.80 -3.20
C ASP A 97 28.85 -22.30 -2.06
N MET A 98 28.77 -23.59 -1.73
CA MET A 98 29.61 -24.19 -0.69
C MET A 98 31.12 -24.04 -0.92
N ARG A 99 31.55 -23.87 -2.18
CA ARG A 99 32.99 -23.74 -2.53
C ARG A 99 33.62 -22.45 -2.02
N ILE A 100 32.82 -21.43 -1.73
CA ILE A 100 33.33 -20.14 -1.22
C ILE A 100 33.36 -20.08 0.31
N VAL A 101 32.81 -21.07 1.01
CA VAL A 101 32.69 -21.07 2.48
C VAL A 101 34.06 -20.97 3.15
N GLU A 102 35.02 -21.80 2.74
CA GLU A 102 36.36 -21.78 3.35
C GLU A 102 37.13 -20.47 3.01
N PRO A 103 37.19 -20.02 1.74
CA PRO A 103 37.70 -18.69 1.40
C PRO A 103 37.06 -17.56 2.21
N ALA A 104 35.74 -17.59 2.41
CA ALA A 104 35.00 -16.58 3.17
C ALA A 104 35.39 -16.61 4.65
N ARG A 105 35.59 -17.79 5.22
CA ARG A 105 36.01 -17.97 6.62
C ARG A 105 37.39 -17.39 6.90
N GLU A 106 38.33 -17.51 5.96
CA GLU A 106 39.69 -16.95 6.10
C GLU A 106 39.69 -15.43 6.34
N VAL A 107 38.76 -14.72 5.70
CA VAL A 107 38.64 -13.26 5.81
C VAL A 107 37.56 -12.80 6.81
N GLY A 108 36.89 -13.74 7.49
CA GLY A 108 35.80 -13.42 8.42
C GLY A 108 34.50 -12.99 7.73
N LEU A 109 34.26 -13.40 6.48
CA LEU A 109 33.03 -13.13 5.74
C LEU A 109 31.95 -14.20 6.06
N ILE A 110 31.64 -14.33 7.35
CA ILE A 110 30.76 -15.36 7.93
C ILE A 110 29.81 -14.74 8.96
N PRO A 111 28.68 -15.41 9.30
CA PRO A 111 27.80 -14.95 10.35
C PRO A 111 28.52 -14.70 11.68
N GLY A 112 28.19 -13.58 12.33
CA GLY A 112 28.79 -13.14 13.60
C GLY A 112 29.99 -12.20 13.46
N CYS A 113 30.51 -11.98 12.24
CA CYS A 113 31.56 -10.99 12.00
C CYS A 113 30.99 -9.62 11.58
N GLU A 114 31.63 -8.54 12.03
CA GLU A 114 31.24 -7.17 11.71
C GLU A 114 32.04 -6.62 10.51
N TRP A 115 31.32 -6.18 9.48
CA TRP A 115 31.87 -5.62 8.25
C TRP A 115 31.48 -4.15 8.09
N THR A 116 32.25 -3.27 8.73
CA THR A 116 32.18 -1.82 8.59
C THR A 116 33.43 -1.28 7.89
N GLU A 117 33.36 -0.06 7.35
CA GLU A 117 34.56 0.59 6.81
C GLU A 117 35.62 0.85 7.89
N LEU A 118 35.20 1.01 9.15
CA LEU A 118 36.08 1.19 10.29
C LEU A 118 36.93 -0.06 10.58
N ASN A 119 36.32 -1.24 10.52
CA ASN A 119 37.01 -2.49 10.87
C ASN A 119 37.69 -3.16 9.69
N CYS A 120 37.10 -3.09 8.49
CA CYS A 120 37.52 -3.85 7.32
C CYS A 120 37.91 -2.97 6.12
N GLY A 121 38.00 -1.64 6.31
CA GLY A 121 38.26 -0.70 5.23
C GLY A 121 37.14 -0.70 4.17
N THR A 122 37.38 -0.12 3.00
CA THR A 122 36.42 -0.15 1.89
C THR A 122 36.01 -1.57 1.55
N ASN A 123 34.73 -1.86 1.74
CA ASN A 123 34.07 -3.13 1.48
C ASN A 123 32.60 -2.85 1.14
N ALA A 124 31.93 -3.74 0.40
CA ALA A 124 30.60 -3.43 -0.10
C ALA A 124 29.55 -3.24 1.02
N ILE A 125 29.61 -4.02 2.12
CA ILE A 125 28.66 -3.91 3.24
C ILE A 125 28.78 -2.54 3.91
N GLY A 126 29.98 -2.21 4.40
CA GLY A 126 30.26 -0.95 5.08
C GLY A 126 30.04 0.27 4.19
N THR A 127 30.44 0.20 2.91
CA THR A 127 30.27 1.31 1.97
C THR A 127 28.79 1.51 1.58
N ALA A 128 28.00 0.43 1.44
CA ALA A 128 26.56 0.54 1.24
C ALA A 128 25.88 1.20 2.45
N LEU A 129 26.27 0.83 3.69
CA LEU A 129 25.75 1.44 4.91
C LEU A 129 26.09 2.92 5.00
N ALA A 130 27.35 3.29 4.73
CA ALA A 130 27.82 4.67 4.81
C ALA A 130 27.11 5.60 3.80
N LEU A 131 26.88 5.11 2.58
CA LEU A 131 26.30 5.90 1.49
C LEU A 131 24.78 5.74 1.34
N ARG A 132 24.18 4.75 1.99
CA ARG A 132 22.76 4.36 1.84
C ARG A 132 22.32 4.14 0.39
N GLN A 133 23.22 3.59 -0.43
CA GLN A 133 22.98 3.35 -1.85
C GLN A 133 23.61 2.01 -2.30
N PRO A 134 23.20 1.46 -3.45
CA PRO A 134 23.82 0.28 -4.02
C PRO A 134 25.27 0.56 -4.42
N VAL A 135 26.18 -0.33 -4.06
CA VAL A 135 27.60 -0.23 -4.39
C VAL A 135 28.15 -1.56 -4.87
N GLN A 136 29.14 -1.50 -5.75
CA GLN A 136 29.95 -2.64 -6.13
C GLN A 136 31.40 -2.26 -5.87
N ILE A 137 32.14 -3.10 -5.14
CA ILE A 137 33.56 -2.94 -4.83
C ILE A 137 34.31 -4.14 -5.39
N HIS A 138 35.32 -3.90 -6.21
CA HIS A 138 36.02 -4.93 -6.94
C HIS A 138 37.53 -4.86 -6.74
N GLY A 139 38.10 -5.98 -6.31
CA GLY A 139 39.54 -6.18 -6.32
C GLY A 139 40.29 -5.12 -5.53
N ALA A 140 41.17 -4.40 -6.23
CA ALA A 140 42.02 -3.34 -5.68
C ALA A 140 41.27 -2.16 -5.02
N GLU A 141 39.98 -2.01 -5.28
CA GLU A 141 39.13 -0.98 -4.67
C GLU A 141 38.89 -1.22 -3.18
N HIS A 142 39.01 -2.47 -2.71
CA HIS A 142 39.02 -2.75 -1.28
C HIS A 142 40.21 -2.06 -0.62
N PHE A 143 40.00 -1.39 0.51
CA PHE A 143 41.08 -0.64 1.16
C PHE A 143 42.11 -1.58 1.79
N CYS A 144 41.66 -2.65 2.45
CA CYS A 144 42.52 -3.59 3.15
C CYS A 144 43.10 -4.66 2.19
N ALA A 145 44.42 -4.90 2.28
CA ALA A 145 45.17 -5.72 1.33
C ALA A 145 44.67 -7.18 1.27
N GLY A 146 44.33 -7.80 2.42
CA GLY A 146 43.85 -9.18 2.46
C GLY A 146 42.48 -9.40 1.81
N ILE A 147 41.72 -8.33 1.60
CA ILE A 147 40.36 -8.38 1.04
C ILE A 147 40.38 -8.11 -0.48
N LYS A 148 41.48 -7.61 -1.05
CA LYS A 148 41.59 -7.26 -2.48
C LYS A 148 41.40 -8.43 -3.46
N ARG A 149 41.33 -9.68 -2.99
CA ARG A 149 40.98 -10.85 -3.82
C ARG A 149 39.48 -11.01 -4.05
N TRP A 150 38.65 -10.15 -3.46
CA TRP A 150 37.19 -10.26 -3.49
C TRP A 150 36.54 -9.29 -4.47
N THR A 151 35.31 -9.63 -4.84
CA THR A 151 34.39 -8.76 -5.55
C THR A 151 33.03 -8.86 -4.89
N CYS A 152 32.45 -7.70 -4.57
CA CYS A 152 31.30 -7.60 -3.68
C CYS A 152 30.30 -6.61 -4.27
N SER A 153 29.01 -6.94 -4.23
CA SER A 153 27.91 -6.07 -4.66
C SER A 153 26.86 -6.04 -3.59
N ALA A 154 26.63 -4.87 -3.00
CA ALA A 154 25.76 -4.70 -1.86
C ALA A 154 24.77 -3.56 -2.06
N THR A 155 23.64 -3.65 -1.37
CA THR A 155 22.71 -2.54 -1.21
C THR A 155 22.06 -2.60 0.17
N VAL A 156 21.66 -1.43 0.67
CA VAL A 156 20.84 -1.34 1.87
C VAL A 156 19.44 -1.88 1.62
N ILE A 157 18.85 -2.43 2.67
CA ILE A 157 17.44 -2.77 2.81
C ILE A 157 16.82 -1.66 3.67
N GLN A 158 15.79 -0.99 3.17
CA GLN A 158 15.17 0.15 3.84
C GLN A 158 13.80 -0.20 4.43
N ASP A 159 13.43 0.43 5.55
CA ASP A 159 12.06 0.36 6.04
C ASP A 159 11.14 1.06 5.03
N PRO A 160 10.14 0.36 4.48
CA PRO A 160 9.27 0.90 3.44
C PRO A 160 8.38 2.06 3.91
N ARG A 161 8.33 2.33 5.22
CA ARG A 161 7.53 3.40 5.82
C ARG A 161 8.30 4.72 5.97
N ASP A 162 9.55 4.67 6.42
CA ASP A 162 10.33 5.87 6.78
C ASP A 162 11.72 5.94 6.12
N GLY A 163 12.10 4.90 5.36
CA GLY A 163 13.35 4.88 4.59
C GLY A 163 14.61 4.70 5.44
N HIS A 164 14.49 4.40 6.74
CA HIS A 164 15.68 4.08 7.54
C HIS A 164 16.30 2.75 7.09
N VAL A 165 17.58 2.56 7.36
CA VAL A 165 18.29 1.33 6.96
C VAL A 165 18.01 0.23 7.99
N LEU A 166 17.42 -0.86 7.51
CA LEU A 166 17.16 -2.07 8.28
C LEU A 166 18.33 -3.06 8.25
N GLY A 167 19.13 -3.03 7.18
CA GLY A 167 20.27 -3.92 7.00
C GLY A 167 20.84 -3.81 5.59
N VAL A 168 21.65 -4.79 5.20
CA VAL A 168 22.30 -4.88 3.90
C VAL A 168 22.14 -6.29 3.35
N ILE A 169 21.88 -6.39 2.05
CA ILE A 169 22.11 -7.62 1.29
C ILE A 169 23.38 -7.42 0.45
N ASP A 170 24.34 -8.33 0.60
CA ASP A 170 25.59 -8.35 -0.15
C ASP A 170 25.72 -9.66 -0.93
N ILE A 171 26.36 -9.59 -2.10
CA ILE A 171 26.72 -10.73 -2.93
C ILE A 171 28.21 -10.67 -3.20
N SER A 172 28.92 -11.66 -2.66
CA SER A 172 30.38 -11.70 -2.62
C SER A 172 30.95 -12.96 -3.27
N GLY A 173 32.09 -12.81 -3.93
CA GLY A 173 32.87 -13.90 -4.48
C GLY A 173 34.33 -13.50 -4.70
N LEU A 174 35.15 -14.44 -5.18
CA LEU A 174 36.53 -14.14 -5.58
C LEU A 174 36.54 -13.23 -6.82
N ALA A 175 37.61 -12.46 -7.02
CA ALA A 175 37.70 -11.49 -8.13
C ALA A 175 37.42 -12.10 -9.52
N GLN A 176 37.75 -13.37 -9.71
CA GLN A 176 37.49 -14.13 -10.94
C GLN A 176 36.00 -14.42 -11.21
N THR A 177 35.13 -14.32 -10.20
CA THR A 177 33.67 -14.48 -10.33
C THR A 177 32.96 -13.13 -10.51
N TYR A 178 33.70 -12.07 -10.82
CA TYR A 178 33.14 -10.74 -11.09
C TYR A 178 32.00 -10.81 -12.10
N ASN A 179 30.87 -10.23 -11.71
CA ASN A 179 29.69 -10.16 -12.54
C ASN A 179 29.06 -8.77 -12.44
N PRO A 180 28.92 -8.01 -13.55
CA PRO A 180 28.28 -6.69 -13.52
C PRO A 180 26.80 -6.75 -13.09
N TYR A 181 26.14 -7.90 -13.24
CA TYR A 181 24.74 -8.10 -12.82
C TYR A 181 24.58 -8.41 -11.32
N GLY A 182 25.67 -8.62 -10.58
CA GLY A 182 25.62 -8.88 -9.13
C GLY A 182 24.93 -7.75 -8.36
N LEU A 183 25.17 -6.50 -8.76
CA LEU A 183 24.51 -5.34 -8.15
C LEU A 183 23.01 -5.31 -8.42
N ALA A 184 22.58 -5.63 -9.64
CA ALA A 184 21.16 -5.69 -9.99
C ALA A 184 20.43 -6.80 -9.21
N LEU A 185 21.10 -7.94 -8.97
CA LEU A 185 20.57 -9.02 -8.14
C LEU A 185 20.42 -8.57 -6.68
N ALA A 186 21.43 -7.91 -6.11
CA ALA A 186 21.36 -7.37 -4.75
C ALA A 186 20.21 -6.36 -4.60
N VAL A 187 20.08 -5.41 -5.53
CA VAL A 187 18.97 -4.43 -5.58
C VAL A 187 17.61 -5.11 -5.71
N SER A 188 17.50 -6.11 -6.59
CA SER A 188 16.25 -6.86 -6.74
C SER A 188 15.88 -7.66 -5.49
N LEU A 189 16.85 -8.23 -4.77
CA LEU A 189 16.62 -8.96 -3.53
C LEU A 189 16.19 -8.01 -2.42
N ALA A 190 16.87 -6.88 -2.24
CA ALA A 190 16.48 -5.86 -1.27
C ALA A 190 15.04 -5.41 -1.49
N GLY A 191 14.65 -5.02 -2.71
CA GLY A 191 13.27 -4.61 -2.98
C GLY A 191 12.21 -5.70 -2.69
N ARG A 192 12.56 -6.98 -2.84
CA ARG A 192 11.67 -8.11 -2.46
C ARG A 192 11.57 -8.28 -0.95
N ILE A 193 12.69 -8.11 -0.23
CA ILE A 193 12.72 -8.13 1.24
C ILE A 193 11.88 -6.97 1.79
N GLU A 194 12.08 -5.75 1.27
CA GLU A 194 11.34 -4.55 1.65
C GLU A 194 9.83 -4.71 1.40
N SER A 195 9.44 -5.25 0.24
CA SER A 195 8.04 -5.55 -0.08
C SER A 195 7.41 -6.55 0.90
N ARG A 196 8.18 -7.55 1.34
CA ARG A 196 7.72 -8.53 2.32
C ARG A 196 7.57 -7.89 3.70
N LEU A 197 8.55 -7.08 4.12
CA LEU A 197 8.50 -6.32 5.37
C LEU A 197 7.32 -5.35 5.39
N ALA A 198 7.01 -4.69 4.27
CA ALA A 198 5.83 -3.82 4.12
C ALA A 198 4.54 -4.59 4.35
N LYS A 199 4.41 -5.77 3.71
CA LYS A 199 3.24 -6.63 3.84
C LYS A 199 3.06 -7.15 5.26
N GLU A 200 4.14 -7.62 5.89
CA GLU A 200 4.14 -8.06 7.29
C GLU A 200 3.82 -6.91 8.25
N GLY A 201 4.38 -5.72 8.02
CA GLY A 201 4.06 -4.51 8.77
C GLY A 201 2.59 -4.10 8.68
N MET A 202 2.00 -4.16 7.48
CA MET A 202 0.57 -3.88 7.29
C MET A 202 -0.30 -4.92 8.00
N ALA A 203 0.03 -6.20 7.91
CA ALA A 203 -0.69 -7.26 8.61
C ALA A 203 -0.63 -7.07 10.14
N ARG A 204 0.55 -6.77 10.70
CA ARG A 204 0.69 -6.45 12.14
C ARG A 204 -0.13 -5.23 12.54
N ARG A 205 -0.13 -4.17 11.72
CA ARG A 205 -0.92 -2.95 11.95
C ARG A 205 -2.43 -3.25 11.98
N LEU A 206 -2.92 -4.08 11.06
CA LEU A 206 -4.32 -4.50 11.04
C LEU A 206 -4.67 -5.35 12.28
N SER A 207 -3.83 -6.33 12.65
CA SER A 207 -4.01 -7.12 13.86
C SER A 207 -4.03 -6.26 15.13
N LEU A 208 -3.16 -5.25 15.21
CA LEU A 208 -3.14 -4.29 16.31
C LEU A 208 -4.46 -3.50 16.38
N LEU A 209 -4.93 -2.98 15.24
CA LEU A 209 -6.19 -2.25 15.16
C LEU A 209 -7.41 -3.11 15.53
N ASP A 210 -7.44 -4.36 15.06
CA ASP A 210 -8.50 -5.33 15.36
C ASP A 210 -8.58 -5.61 16.87
N ARG A 211 -7.43 -5.86 17.51
CA ARG A 211 -7.34 -6.08 18.96
C ARG A 211 -7.72 -4.84 19.79
N CYS A 212 -7.47 -3.65 19.27
CA CYS A 212 -7.86 -2.39 19.93
C CYS A 212 -9.28 -1.92 19.58
N ALA A 213 -9.99 -2.56 18.64
CA ALA A 213 -11.23 -2.02 18.06
C ALA A 213 -12.32 -1.74 19.09
N SER A 214 -12.46 -2.60 20.11
CA SER A 214 -13.45 -2.45 21.18
C SER A 214 -13.29 -1.18 22.02
N ARG A 215 -12.08 -0.60 22.08
CA ARG A 215 -11.76 0.62 22.84
C ARG A 215 -11.98 1.91 22.05
N PHE A 216 -12.20 1.79 20.74
CA PHE A 216 -12.57 2.92 19.87
C PHE A 216 -14.09 3.08 19.72
N GLY A 217 -14.91 2.24 20.37
CA GLY A 217 -16.38 2.30 20.34
C GLY A 217 -17.00 2.81 21.65
N ALA A 218 -18.10 3.58 21.50
CA ALA A 218 -19.01 4.12 22.53
C ALA A 218 -18.43 5.07 23.60
N SER A 219 -18.53 6.38 23.34
CA SER A 219 -18.67 7.46 24.34
C SER A 219 -17.63 7.50 25.49
N SER A 220 -16.35 7.23 25.24
CA SER A 220 -15.31 7.54 26.23
C SER A 220 -14.89 9.02 26.13
N SER A 221 -14.83 9.71 27.27
CA SER A 221 -14.17 11.02 27.40
C SER A 221 -12.65 10.94 27.29
N ASP A 222 -12.12 9.73 27.12
CA ASP A 222 -10.71 9.41 27.27
C ASP A 222 -9.97 9.59 25.95
N ALA A 223 -8.73 10.08 26.05
CA ALA A 223 -7.82 10.13 24.93
C ALA A 223 -7.18 8.75 24.72
N VAL A 224 -7.37 8.18 23.52
CA VAL A 224 -6.83 6.87 23.15
C VAL A 224 -5.88 7.02 21.97
N ILE A 225 -4.63 6.61 22.17
CA ILE A 225 -3.59 6.55 21.15
C ILE A 225 -3.16 5.08 21.01
N VAL A 226 -3.08 4.59 19.79
CA VAL A 226 -2.48 3.30 19.46
C VAL A 226 -1.25 3.53 18.62
N VAL A 227 -0.14 2.94 19.04
CA VAL A 227 1.16 3.01 18.36
C VAL A 227 1.69 1.60 18.07
N ASP A 228 2.51 1.45 17.04
CA ASP A 228 3.18 0.19 16.70
C ASP A 228 4.26 -0.17 17.73
N GLU A 229 4.94 -1.31 17.53
CA GLU A 229 6.01 -1.78 18.43
C GLU A 229 7.19 -0.81 18.55
N ARG A 230 7.36 0.13 17.60
CA ARG A 230 8.38 1.19 17.62
C ARG A 230 7.84 2.52 18.11
N GLY A 231 6.63 2.54 18.67
CA GLY A 231 5.99 3.76 19.18
C GLY A 231 5.46 4.71 18.10
N ARG A 232 5.39 4.29 16.82
CA ARG A 232 4.88 5.16 15.73
C ARG A 232 3.35 5.15 15.71
N LEU A 233 2.73 6.29 15.39
CA LEU A 233 1.26 6.40 15.38
C LEU A 233 0.60 5.37 14.44
N VAL A 234 -0.40 4.69 14.99
CA VAL A 234 -1.30 3.79 14.25
C VAL A 234 -2.70 4.38 14.19
N LYS A 235 -3.25 4.80 15.33
CA LYS A 235 -4.57 5.44 15.39
C LYS A 235 -4.68 6.32 16.62
N ALA A 236 -5.41 7.42 16.52
CA ALA A 236 -5.80 8.25 17.64
C ALA A 236 -7.31 8.53 17.55
N ASN A 237 -7.99 8.64 18.69
CA ASN A 237 -9.36 9.13 18.72
C ASN A 237 -9.41 10.67 18.76
N ALA A 238 -10.59 11.26 18.52
CA ALA A 238 -10.76 12.71 18.48
C ALA A 238 -10.51 13.41 19.84
N GLN A 239 -10.45 12.65 20.95
CA GLN A 239 -10.25 13.21 22.30
C GLN A 239 -8.78 13.43 22.66
N VAL A 240 -7.82 12.91 21.87
CA VAL A 240 -6.37 13.03 22.16
C VAL A 240 -5.92 14.48 22.31
N VAL A 241 -6.20 15.32 21.31
CA VAL A 241 -5.77 16.74 21.34
C VAL A 241 -6.48 17.52 22.45
N PRO A 242 -7.83 17.46 22.61
CA PRO A 242 -8.52 18.17 23.68
C PRO A 242 -8.08 17.78 25.11
N VAL A 243 -7.91 16.48 25.39
CA VAL A 243 -7.55 16.00 26.74
C VAL A 243 -6.13 16.39 27.09
N LEU A 244 -5.18 16.18 26.18
CA LEU A 244 -3.76 16.48 26.44
C LEU A 244 -3.53 17.99 26.55
N ARG A 245 -4.24 18.82 25.76
CA ARG A 245 -4.20 20.28 25.90
C ARG A 245 -4.67 20.75 27.27
N ARG A 246 -5.73 20.15 27.83
CA ARG A 246 -6.18 20.44 29.20
C ARG A 246 -5.17 20.04 30.27
N LEU A 247 -4.38 19.01 30.01
CA LEU A 247 -3.27 18.61 30.88
C LEU A 247 -2.02 19.49 30.73
N GLY A 248 -2.04 20.48 29.83
CA GLY A 248 -0.95 21.42 29.57
C GLY A 248 -0.01 21.01 28.43
N PHE A 249 -0.39 20.04 27.60
CA PHE A 249 0.44 19.50 26.52
C PHE A 249 -0.20 19.76 25.15
N ASP A 250 0.52 20.41 24.24
CA ASP A 250 0.07 20.57 22.85
C ASP A 250 0.75 19.52 21.96
N ILE A 251 -0.06 18.71 21.28
CA ILE A 251 0.41 17.52 20.54
C ILE A 251 -0.23 17.51 19.17
N ARG A 252 0.55 17.11 18.17
CA ARG A 252 0.09 16.83 16.81
C ARG A 252 0.06 15.33 16.59
N CYS A 253 -1.11 14.79 16.23
CA CYS A 253 -1.27 13.38 15.91
C CYS A 253 -1.32 13.18 14.40
N ASP A 254 -0.19 13.44 13.74
CA ASP A 254 0.00 13.24 12.30
C ASP A 254 0.97 12.07 12.02
N ALA A 255 1.37 11.90 10.76
CA ALA A 255 2.28 10.82 10.34
C ALA A 255 3.67 10.90 11.00
N THR A 256 4.07 12.05 11.55
CA THR A 256 5.35 12.27 12.22
C THR A 256 5.32 11.93 13.71
N PHE A 257 4.13 11.68 14.28
CA PHE A 257 4.01 11.32 15.69
C PHE A 257 4.69 9.97 15.97
N ALA A 258 5.66 10.01 16.89
CA ALA A 258 6.33 8.84 17.43
C ALA A 258 6.62 9.01 18.92
N LEU A 259 6.58 7.89 19.64
CA LEU A 259 6.98 7.76 21.03
C LEU A 259 8.23 6.88 21.08
N PRO A 260 9.43 7.47 20.88
CA PRO A 260 10.66 6.69 20.86
C PRO A 260 10.86 5.99 22.20
N GLU A 261 11.59 4.86 22.16
CA GLU A 261 11.97 4.07 23.35
C GLU A 261 10.82 3.41 24.11
N LEU A 262 9.58 3.47 23.59
CA LEU A 262 8.44 2.79 24.20
C LEU A 262 8.59 1.26 24.18
N GLU A 263 9.42 0.73 23.29
CA GLU A 263 9.83 -0.69 23.27
C GLU A 263 10.39 -1.19 24.61
N HIS A 264 11.12 -0.35 25.35
CA HIS A 264 11.67 -0.70 26.66
C HIS A 264 10.58 -0.94 27.72
N TYR A 265 9.44 -0.25 27.60
CA TYR A 265 8.31 -0.41 28.52
C TYR A 265 7.79 -1.86 28.56
N ALA A 266 7.90 -2.60 27.46
CA ALA A 266 7.49 -3.99 27.42
C ALA A 266 8.43 -4.94 28.19
N GLY A 267 9.67 -4.51 28.45
CA GLY A 267 10.69 -5.29 29.15
C GLY A 267 10.64 -5.10 30.67
N ASP A 268 10.73 -3.85 31.14
CA ASP A 268 10.88 -3.52 32.57
C ASP A 268 9.68 -2.76 33.17
N GLY A 269 8.67 -2.44 32.36
CA GLY A 269 7.49 -1.67 32.77
C GLY A 269 7.80 -0.21 33.09
N ARG A 270 8.98 0.30 32.72
CA ARG A 270 9.41 1.66 33.02
C ARG A 270 9.42 2.51 31.75
N LEU A 271 9.03 3.76 31.93
CA LEU A 271 9.14 4.78 30.90
C LEU A 271 10.56 5.38 30.94
N SER A 272 11.17 5.55 29.76
CA SER A 272 12.45 6.25 29.64
C SER A 272 12.30 7.74 29.96
N ALA A 273 13.39 8.38 30.40
CA ALA A 273 13.44 9.81 30.66
C ALA A 273 13.17 10.66 29.40
N SER A 274 13.35 10.08 28.20
CA SER A 274 13.06 10.70 26.89
C SER A 274 11.57 10.75 26.56
N THR A 275 10.72 10.02 27.29
CA THR A 275 9.29 9.93 26.99
C THR A 275 8.54 11.20 27.43
N PRO A 276 7.54 11.64 26.64
CA PRO A 276 6.73 12.80 27.00
C PRO A 276 6.11 12.72 28.39
N ALA A 277 6.19 13.80 29.17
CA ALA A 277 5.73 13.82 30.56
C ALA A 277 4.24 13.46 30.76
N TRP A 278 3.40 13.66 29.74
CA TRP A 278 1.98 13.27 29.81
C TRP A 278 1.75 11.76 29.88
N LEU A 279 2.70 10.94 29.39
CA LEU A 279 2.60 9.46 29.47
C LEU A 279 2.59 8.96 30.91
N SER A 280 3.23 9.67 31.84
CA SER A 280 3.17 9.35 33.27
C SER A 280 1.75 9.44 33.85
N ARG A 281 0.83 10.10 33.14
CA ARG A 281 -0.59 10.26 33.50
C ARG A 281 -1.51 9.37 32.66
N SER A 282 -0.94 8.46 31.88
CA SER A 282 -1.65 7.56 30.97
C SER A 282 -1.51 6.10 31.41
N HIS A 283 -2.53 5.31 31.14
CA HIS A 283 -2.45 3.86 31.23
C HIS A 283 -1.94 3.29 29.90
N ILE A 284 -0.88 2.47 29.94
CA ILE A 284 -0.27 1.87 28.76
C ILE A 284 -0.55 0.36 28.79
N GLU A 285 -1.29 -0.11 27.80
CA GLU A 285 -1.58 -1.52 27.60
C GLU A 285 -0.71 -2.07 26.45
N ILE A 286 0.03 -3.14 26.72
CA ILE A 286 0.85 -3.82 25.71
C ILE A 286 -0.06 -4.76 24.92
N VAL A 287 -0.17 -4.54 23.62
CA VAL A 287 -0.98 -5.39 22.74
C VAL A 287 -0.09 -6.47 22.15
N ARG A 288 -0.42 -7.73 22.43
CA ARG A 288 0.37 -8.90 22.02
C ARG A 288 -0.39 -9.85 21.10
N ASP A 289 0.35 -10.58 20.27
CA ASP A 289 -0.11 -11.76 19.54
C ASP A 289 0.75 -12.96 19.94
N GLY A 290 0.25 -13.76 20.89
CA GLY A 290 1.08 -14.76 21.56
C GLY A 290 2.23 -14.11 22.33
N ALA A 291 3.47 -14.49 22.00
CA ALA A 291 4.67 -13.91 22.60
C ALA A 291 5.07 -12.56 21.96
N ASP A 292 4.60 -12.28 20.75
CA ASP A 292 5.04 -11.13 19.96
C ASP A 292 4.30 -9.85 20.39
N VAL A 293 5.04 -8.77 20.62
CA VAL A 293 4.46 -7.44 20.84
C VAL A 293 4.05 -6.85 19.48
N LEU A 294 2.79 -6.46 19.35
CA LEU A 294 2.25 -5.79 18.17
C LEU A 294 2.31 -4.27 18.28
N GLY A 295 2.27 -3.74 19.50
CA GLY A 295 2.26 -2.32 19.77
C GLY A 295 1.68 -2.00 21.14
N TYR A 296 1.33 -0.73 21.32
CA TYR A 296 0.89 -0.19 22.60
C TYR A 296 -0.39 0.61 22.43
N MET A 297 -1.30 0.46 23.38
CA MET A 297 -2.50 1.28 23.49
C MET A 297 -2.37 2.15 24.74
N ILE A 298 -2.43 3.45 24.54
CA ILE A 298 -2.22 4.46 25.57
C ILE A 298 -3.56 5.15 25.80
N VAL A 299 -4.07 5.05 27.02
CA VAL A 299 -5.35 5.60 27.44
C VAL A 299 -5.10 6.67 28.50
N THR A 300 -5.47 7.90 28.19
CA THR A 300 -5.41 9.02 29.15
C THR A 300 -6.83 9.38 29.56
N PRO A 301 -7.20 9.22 30.84
CA PRO A 301 -8.55 9.51 31.31
C PRO A 301 -8.96 10.95 31.02
N GLY A 302 -10.19 11.14 30.53
CA GLY A 302 -10.79 12.45 30.43
C GLY A 302 -11.06 13.03 31.81
N ILE A 303 -10.70 14.29 32.06
CA ILE A 303 -11.09 14.98 33.30
C ILE A 303 -12.60 15.26 33.20
N THR A 304 -13.42 14.45 33.89
CA THR A 304 -14.81 14.79 34.19
C THR A 304 -14.82 15.77 35.37
N ASN A 305 -15.51 16.90 35.20
CA ASN A 305 -15.60 17.90 36.25
C ASN A 305 -16.46 17.35 37.40
N PRO A 306 -15.97 17.22 38.64
CA PRO A 306 -16.75 16.68 39.74
C PRO A 306 -17.60 17.79 40.36
N ARG A 307 -18.65 18.25 39.65
CA ARG A 307 -19.71 19.08 40.25
C ARG A 307 -21.07 18.76 39.63
N GLY A 308 -21.89 18.06 40.43
CA GLY A 308 -23.35 18.11 40.37
C GLY A 308 -24.02 17.25 39.31
N ALA A 309 -24.16 15.94 39.56
CA ALA A 309 -25.22 15.17 38.95
C ALA A 309 -26.56 15.60 39.58
N VAL A 310 -27.31 16.46 38.88
CA VAL A 310 -28.75 16.63 39.08
C VAL A 310 -29.43 15.80 37.98
N PRO A 311 -30.35 14.87 38.32
CA PRO A 311 -31.09 14.12 37.31
C PRO A 311 -32.11 15.06 36.67
N ILE A 312 -31.74 15.68 35.55
CA ILE A 312 -32.71 16.36 34.70
C ILE A 312 -33.35 15.29 33.82
N ALA A 313 -34.62 15.01 34.12
CA ALA A 313 -35.52 14.24 33.29
C ALA A 313 -35.38 14.72 31.84
N ARG A 314 -35.04 13.80 30.93
CA ARG A 314 -34.92 14.08 29.49
C ARG A 314 -36.31 14.39 28.92
N GLY A 315 -36.70 15.66 29.03
CA GLY A 315 -37.60 16.30 28.09
C GLY A 315 -36.95 16.26 26.70
N ARG A 316 -37.71 15.77 25.71
CA ARG A 316 -37.38 15.89 24.30
C ARG A 316 -37.21 17.37 23.94
N GLU A 317 -35.97 17.83 23.88
CA GLU A 317 -35.64 19.01 23.09
C GLU A 317 -34.56 18.66 22.08
N ARG A 318 -34.97 18.80 20.81
CA ARG A 318 -34.20 18.53 19.61
C ARG A 318 -33.18 19.65 19.43
N HIS A 319 -31.89 19.36 19.53
CA HIS A 319 -30.83 20.15 18.91
C HIS A 319 -29.87 19.18 18.18
N GLY A 320 -29.87 19.28 16.83
CA GLY A 320 -28.83 18.82 15.90
C GLY A 320 -28.38 17.36 15.95
N GLY A 321 -29.24 16.41 15.55
CA GLY A 321 -28.81 15.02 15.33
C GLY A 321 -27.97 14.89 14.06
N GLU A 322 -26.85 14.16 14.13
CA GLU A 322 -26.16 13.69 12.92
C GLU A 322 -27.18 12.96 12.02
N PRO A 323 -27.19 13.23 10.71
CA PRO A 323 -28.16 12.63 9.78
C PRO A 323 -28.06 11.10 9.81
N ARG A 324 -29.21 10.42 9.97
CA ARG A 324 -29.26 8.95 10.04
C ARG A 324 -29.85 8.36 8.75
N GLY A 325 -29.30 7.23 8.33
CA GLY A 325 -29.79 6.45 7.18
C GLY A 325 -29.73 7.23 5.88
N PHE A 326 -30.85 7.25 5.17
CA PHE A 326 -30.97 7.96 3.88
C PHE A 326 -30.79 9.49 3.99
N GLU A 327 -30.84 10.07 5.19
CA GLU A 327 -30.59 11.51 5.41
C GLU A 327 -29.13 11.91 5.13
N ARG A 328 -28.22 10.93 5.08
CA ARG A 328 -26.81 11.14 4.70
C ARG A 328 -26.61 11.29 3.20
N ILE A 329 -27.63 10.98 2.40
CA ILE A 329 -27.56 11.11 0.94
C ILE A 329 -27.94 12.55 0.58
N VAL A 330 -26.97 13.29 0.05
CA VAL A 330 -27.13 14.69 -0.34
C VAL A 330 -27.58 14.77 -1.80
N GLY A 331 -28.68 15.48 -2.05
CA GLY A 331 -29.27 15.72 -3.37
C GLY A 331 -30.80 15.59 -3.34
N ASP A 332 -31.48 16.24 -4.29
CA ASP A 332 -32.94 16.23 -4.44
C ASP A 332 -33.40 16.03 -5.90
N SER A 333 -32.47 15.70 -6.81
CA SER A 333 -32.78 15.36 -8.19
C SER A 333 -33.85 14.26 -8.27
N ALA A 334 -34.70 14.33 -9.30
CA ALA A 334 -35.80 13.38 -9.48
C ALA A 334 -35.29 11.93 -9.57
N ALA A 335 -34.16 11.72 -10.26
CA ALA A 335 -33.52 10.41 -10.40
C ALA A 335 -33.04 9.86 -9.05
N LEU A 336 -32.38 10.69 -8.23
CA LEU A 336 -31.91 10.29 -6.91
C LEU A 336 -33.08 10.00 -5.96
N ARG A 337 -34.11 10.85 -5.95
CA ARG A 337 -35.34 10.61 -5.17
C ARG A 337 -36.02 9.32 -5.55
N ALA A 338 -36.11 9.01 -6.85
CA ALA A 338 -36.69 7.74 -7.31
C ALA A 338 -35.89 6.54 -6.77
N ALA A 339 -34.56 6.59 -6.83
CA ALA A 339 -33.69 5.54 -6.30
C ALA A 339 -33.83 5.39 -4.77
N VAL A 340 -33.83 6.50 -4.02
CA VAL A 340 -34.00 6.51 -2.55
C VAL A 340 -35.38 5.99 -2.14
N ASN A 341 -36.45 6.41 -2.83
CA ASN A 341 -37.80 5.94 -2.56
C ASN A 341 -37.94 4.44 -2.81
N ARG A 342 -37.34 3.94 -3.91
CA ARG A 342 -37.31 2.50 -4.20
C ARG A 342 -36.53 1.74 -3.13
N ALA A 343 -35.37 2.24 -2.71
CA ALA A 343 -34.59 1.65 -1.62
C ALA A 343 -35.35 1.63 -0.29
N ARG A 344 -36.07 2.71 0.06
CA ARG A 344 -36.96 2.75 1.24
C ARG A 344 -38.10 1.76 1.16
N GLN A 345 -38.74 1.63 0.00
CA GLN A 345 -39.83 0.66 -0.19
C GLN A 345 -39.35 -0.79 -0.01
N LEU A 346 -38.11 -1.07 -0.43
CA LEU A 346 -37.50 -2.38 -0.28
C LEU A 346 -36.92 -2.63 1.13
N ALA A 347 -36.72 -1.59 1.94
CA ALA A 347 -36.06 -1.70 3.23
C ALA A 347 -36.76 -2.64 4.23
N PRO A 348 -38.10 -2.68 4.37
CA PRO A 348 -38.78 -3.62 5.27
C PRO A 348 -38.74 -5.08 4.78
N SER A 349 -38.44 -5.32 3.50
CA SER A 349 -38.43 -6.67 2.95
C SER A 349 -37.19 -7.47 3.36
N ARG A 350 -37.34 -8.78 3.51
CA ARG A 350 -36.24 -9.73 3.80
C ARG A 350 -35.53 -10.22 2.54
N VAL A 351 -36.00 -9.85 1.35
CA VAL A 351 -35.42 -10.28 0.08
C VAL A 351 -34.04 -9.63 -0.17
N PRO A 352 -33.15 -10.30 -0.93
CA PRO A 352 -31.92 -9.70 -1.42
C PRO A 352 -32.18 -8.44 -2.25
N VAL A 353 -31.34 -7.42 -2.05
CA VAL A 353 -31.36 -6.18 -2.84
C VAL A 353 -30.04 -6.03 -3.59
N LEU A 354 -30.10 -5.89 -4.91
CA LEU A 354 -28.95 -5.63 -5.77
C LEU A 354 -28.89 -4.13 -6.15
N LEU A 355 -27.82 -3.47 -5.72
CA LEU A 355 -27.50 -2.09 -6.04
C LEU A 355 -26.63 -2.03 -7.31
N LEU A 356 -27.16 -1.38 -8.34
CA LEU A 356 -26.47 -1.17 -9.61
C LEU A 356 -26.04 0.29 -9.71
N GLY A 357 -24.78 0.54 -10.04
CA GLY A 357 -24.29 1.89 -10.27
C GLY A 357 -22.78 1.93 -10.36
N GLU A 358 -22.26 2.99 -10.98
CA GLU A 358 -20.82 3.14 -11.19
C GLU A 358 -20.02 3.23 -9.89
N THR A 359 -18.70 3.16 -10.03
CA THR A 359 -17.80 3.38 -8.89
C THR A 359 -17.95 4.82 -8.40
N GLY A 360 -18.00 5.03 -7.08
CA GLY A 360 -18.03 6.38 -6.50
C GLY A 360 -19.41 7.06 -6.42
N VAL A 361 -20.52 6.40 -6.81
CA VAL A 361 -21.88 6.98 -6.69
C VAL A 361 -22.46 6.98 -5.26
N GLY A 362 -21.84 6.22 -4.34
CA GLY A 362 -22.29 6.09 -2.95
C GLY A 362 -23.12 4.83 -2.62
N LYS A 363 -22.85 3.70 -3.28
CA LYS A 363 -23.60 2.43 -3.08
C LYS A 363 -23.66 1.96 -1.62
N GLU A 364 -22.59 2.17 -0.86
CA GLU A 364 -22.54 1.83 0.56
C GLU A 364 -23.54 2.65 1.40
N LEU A 365 -23.74 3.94 1.09
CA LEU A 365 -24.73 4.77 1.79
C LEU A 365 -26.15 4.28 1.55
N PHE A 366 -26.45 3.80 0.35
CA PHE A 366 -27.72 3.14 0.05
C PHE A 366 -27.88 1.84 0.85
N ALA A 367 -26.83 1.01 0.94
CA ALA A 367 -26.87 -0.23 1.72
C ALA A 367 -27.09 0.04 3.22
N GLN A 368 -26.39 1.02 3.79
CA GLN A 368 -26.57 1.46 5.18
C GLN A 368 -27.98 2.05 5.39
N GLY A 369 -28.49 2.84 4.45
CA GLY A 369 -29.85 3.38 4.49
C GLY A 369 -30.91 2.28 4.48
N ILE A 370 -30.76 1.27 3.61
CA ILE A 370 -31.64 0.09 3.53
C ILE A 370 -31.63 -0.68 4.84
N HIS A 371 -30.46 -0.89 5.44
CA HIS A 371 -30.32 -1.60 6.72
C HIS A 371 -31.02 -0.84 7.86
N GLN A 372 -30.75 0.46 8.00
CA GLN A 372 -31.32 1.30 9.08
C GLN A 372 -32.83 1.51 8.95
N ALA A 373 -33.37 1.42 7.73
CA ALA A 373 -34.80 1.50 7.47
C ALA A 373 -35.50 0.13 7.46
N SER A 374 -34.81 -0.94 7.86
CA SER A 374 -35.34 -2.31 7.91
C SER A 374 -35.69 -2.76 9.33
N ASP A 375 -36.44 -3.85 9.44
CA ASP A 375 -36.73 -4.53 10.70
C ASP A 375 -35.48 -5.08 11.42
N ARG A 376 -34.31 -5.02 10.76
CA ARG A 376 -33.01 -5.48 11.29
C ARG A 376 -32.05 -4.32 11.59
N ALA A 377 -32.56 -3.10 11.74
CA ALA A 377 -31.75 -1.91 12.02
C ALA A 377 -30.94 -2.02 13.33
N ASP A 378 -31.40 -2.80 14.31
CA ASP A 378 -30.70 -3.07 15.57
C ASP A 378 -29.69 -4.23 15.46
N GLY A 379 -29.69 -4.96 14.33
CA GLY A 379 -28.76 -6.06 14.05
C GLY A 379 -27.42 -5.58 13.47
N SER A 380 -26.46 -6.48 13.30
CA SER A 380 -25.15 -6.13 12.75
C SER A 380 -25.24 -5.75 11.27
N PHE A 381 -24.54 -4.69 10.87
CA PHE A 381 -24.25 -4.37 9.47
C PHE A 381 -22.82 -4.78 9.16
N VAL A 382 -22.65 -5.83 8.36
CA VAL A 382 -21.32 -6.37 8.02
C VAL A 382 -21.07 -6.11 6.54
N ALA A 383 -20.05 -5.32 6.23
CA ALA A 383 -19.64 -5.01 4.87
C ALA A 383 -18.39 -5.79 4.46
N LEU A 384 -18.37 -6.29 3.22
CA LEU A 384 -17.21 -6.94 2.60
C LEU A 384 -17.11 -6.51 1.13
N ASN A 385 -15.92 -6.13 0.69
CA ASN A 385 -15.65 -5.81 -0.71
C ASN A 385 -14.98 -7.01 -1.40
N CYS A 386 -15.61 -7.52 -2.47
CA CYS A 386 -15.14 -8.70 -3.19
C CYS A 386 -14.04 -8.41 -4.23
N GLY A 387 -13.83 -7.14 -4.62
CA GLY A 387 -12.88 -6.74 -5.66
C GLY A 387 -11.43 -6.49 -5.21
N GLY A 388 -11.14 -6.62 -3.90
CA GLY A 388 -9.82 -6.30 -3.32
C GLY A 388 -9.08 -7.45 -2.63
N LEU A 389 -9.68 -8.65 -2.56
CA LEU A 389 -9.15 -9.81 -1.82
C LEU A 389 -8.71 -10.93 -2.78
N SER A 390 -7.68 -11.68 -2.40
CA SER A 390 -7.35 -12.92 -3.11
C SER A 390 -8.47 -13.96 -2.92
N ARG A 391 -8.54 -14.93 -3.83
CA ARG A 391 -9.54 -16.01 -3.79
C ARG A 391 -9.63 -16.69 -2.42
N ASP A 392 -8.50 -17.14 -1.90
CA ASP A 392 -8.47 -17.89 -0.63
C ASP A 392 -8.86 -17.01 0.57
N LEU A 393 -8.44 -15.74 0.55
CA LEU A 393 -8.76 -14.78 1.60
C LEU A 393 -10.23 -14.39 1.58
N LEU A 394 -10.82 -14.20 0.39
CA LEU A 394 -12.25 -13.93 0.23
C LEU A 394 -13.09 -15.10 0.76
N ALA A 395 -12.70 -16.34 0.44
CA ALA A 395 -13.38 -17.52 0.95
C ALA A 395 -13.28 -17.63 2.49
N SER A 396 -12.08 -17.40 3.05
CA SER A 396 -11.89 -17.46 4.51
C SER A 396 -12.59 -16.35 5.27
N GLU A 397 -12.63 -15.13 4.72
CA GLU A 397 -13.34 -14.00 5.32
C GLU A 397 -14.86 -14.21 5.23
N LEU A 398 -15.37 -14.65 4.07
CA LEU A 398 -16.80 -14.79 3.85
C LEU A 398 -17.41 -15.96 4.65
N PHE A 399 -16.79 -17.14 4.59
CA PHE A 399 -17.32 -18.37 5.19
C PHE A 399 -16.69 -18.78 6.53
N GLY A 400 -15.56 -18.18 6.91
CA GLY A 400 -14.79 -18.64 8.06
C GLY A 400 -14.03 -19.93 7.78
N TYR A 401 -13.22 -20.37 8.74
CA TYR A 401 -12.44 -21.60 8.64
C TYR A 401 -12.34 -22.30 9.99
N ALA A 402 -12.29 -23.63 9.97
CA ALA A 402 -12.03 -24.43 11.16
C ALA A 402 -10.52 -24.55 11.45
N GLU A 403 -10.20 -25.01 12.65
CA GLU A 403 -8.82 -25.33 13.02
C GLU A 403 -8.19 -26.29 11.99
N GLY A 404 -6.97 -25.98 11.54
CA GLY A 404 -6.23 -26.85 10.62
C GLY A 404 -6.70 -26.84 9.16
N ALA A 405 -7.60 -25.93 8.77
CA ALA A 405 -8.13 -25.86 7.40
C ALA A 405 -7.06 -25.60 6.32
N PHE A 406 -5.98 -24.89 6.66
CA PHE A 406 -4.83 -24.62 5.78
C PHE A 406 -3.58 -24.26 6.62
N THR A 407 -2.40 -24.24 5.98
CA THR A 407 -1.13 -23.87 6.62
C THR A 407 -1.17 -22.41 7.09
N GLY A 408 -1.22 -22.18 8.41
CA GLY A 408 -1.37 -20.85 9.01
C GLY A 408 -2.76 -20.53 9.58
N ALA A 409 -3.71 -21.47 9.52
CA ALA A 409 -5.00 -21.34 10.20
C ALA A 409 -4.81 -21.24 11.73
N ARG A 410 -5.46 -20.25 12.37
CA ARG A 410 -5.50 -20.12 13.84
C ARG A 410 -6.01 -21.41 14.48
N LYS A 411 -5.41 -21.82 15.61
CA LYS A 411 -5.81 -23.01 16.39
C LYS A 411 -7.28 -22.99 16.89
N SER A 412 -7.93 -21.83 16.90
CA SER A 412 -9.34 -21.70 17.29
C SER A 412 -10.33 -21.73 16.11
N GLY A 413 -9.83 -21.76 14.87
CA GLY A 413 -10.62 -21.35 13.70
C GLY A 413 -10.99 -19.85 13.75
N ALA A 414 -11.70 -19.37 12.73
CA ALA A 414 -12.28 -18.03 12.68
C ALA A 414 -13.70 -18.07 12.09
N ALA A 415 -14.61 -17.28 12.66
CA ALA A 415 -15.96 -17.12 12.15
C ALA A 415 -15.96 -16.22 10.90
N GLY A 416 -16.80 -16.58 9.92
CA GLY A 416 -16.95 -15.79 8.69
C GLY A 416 -17.78 -14.52 8.88
N LYS A 417 -17.72 -13.61 7.90
CA LYS A 417 -18.55 -12.40 7.83
C LYS A 417 -20.04 -12.74 7.70
N ILE A 418 -20.38 -13.88 7.08
CA ILE A 418 -21.76 -14.38 7.04
C ILE A 418 -22.27 -14.71 8.46
N GLU A 419 -21.45 -15.36 9.29
CA GLU A 419 -21.80 -15.64 10.69
C GLU A 419 -21.91 -14.34 11.51
N ALA A 420 -21.00 -13.39 11.28
CA ALA A 420 -21.05 -12.09 11.94
C ALA A 420 -22.29 -11.25 11.54
N ALA A 421 -22.88 -11.52 10.37
CA ALA A 421 -24.07 -10.88 9.86
C ALA A 421 -25.38 -11.56 10.33
N ASP A 422 -25.29 -12.62 11.13
CA ASP A 422 -26.45 -13.33 11.64
C ASP A 422 -27.36 -12.41 12.47
N GLY A 423 -28.67 -12.46 12.21
CA GLY A 423 -29.65 -11.51 12.75
C GLY A 423 -29.60 -10.10 12.14
N GLY A 424 -28.64 -9.83 11.25
CA GLY A 424 -28.36 -8.51 10.67
C GLY A 424 -28.43 -8.47 9.15
N THR A 425 -27.52 -7.69 8.56
CA THR A 425 -27.39 -7.45 7.11
C THR A 425 -25.94 -7.62 6.66
N LEU A 426 -25.74 -8.46 5.64
CA LEU A 426 -24.49 -8.62 4.91
C LEU A 426 -24.50 -7.75 3.66
N PHE A 427 -23.57 -6.82 3.57
CA PHE A 427 -23.32 -6.00 2.39
C PHE A 427 -22.11 -6.53 1.61
N LEU A 428 -22.32 -6.96 0.37
CA LEU A 428 -21.27 -7.40 -0.54
C LEU A 428 -21.06 -6.37 -1.65
N ASP A 429 -19.97 -5.61 -1.58
CA ASP A 429 -19.58 -4.67 -2.62
C ASP A 429 -18.75 -5.37 -3.70
N GLU A 430 -18.90 -4.92 -4.94
CA GLU A 430 -18.28 -5.52 -6.13
C GLU A 430 -18.55 -7.03 -6.30
N ILE A 431 -19.79 -7.48 -6.09
CA ILE A 431 -20.17 -8.90 -6.20
C ILE A 431 -19.83 -9.51 -7.58
N GLY A 432 -19.79 -8.69 -8.64
CA GLY A 432 -19.39 -9.10 -9.99
C GLY A 432 -17.89 -9.42 -10.17
N GLU A 433 -17.06 -9.17 -9.15
CA GLU A 433 -15.65 -9.57 -9.09
C GLU A 433 -15.44 -10.89 -8.33
N MET A 434 -16.51 -11.47 -7.76
CA MET A 434 -16.41 -12.71 -6.99
C MET A 434 -15.93 -13.86 -7.88
N PRO A 435 -14.85 -14.58 -7.51
CA PRO A 435 -14.36 -15.76 -8.23
C PRO A 435 -15.46 -16.81 -8.48
N LEU A 436 -15.47 -17.39 -9.68
CA LEU A 436 -16.53 -18.29 -10.15
C LEU A 436 -16.73 -19.52 -9.27
N ASP A 437 -15.67 -19.98 -8.62
CA ASP A 437 -15.66 -21.14 -7.74
C ASP A 437 -16.21 -20.86 -6.33
N ILE A 438 -16.26 -19.59 -5.90
CA ILE A 438 -16.82 -19.14 -4.62
C ILE A 438 -18.34 -18.96 -4.72
N GLN A 439 -18.82 -18.57 -5.90
CA GLN A 439 -20.23 -18.31 -6.19
C GLN A 439 -21.19 -19.46 -5.81
N PRO A 440 -20.89 -20.76 -6.03
CA PRO A 440 -21.76 -21.87 -5.62
C PRO A 440 -21.91 -21.98 -4.10
N HIS A 441 -20.85 -21.66 -3.35
CA HIS A 441 -20.89 -21.69 -1.88
C HIS A 441 -21.79 -20.57 -1.34
N LEU A 442 -21.70 -19.38 -1.93
CA LEU A 442 -22.61 -18.28 -1.59
C LEU A 442 -24.06 -18.63 -1.95
N LEU A 443 -24.30 -19.21 -3.13
CA LEU A 443 -25.62 -19.66 -3.55
C LEU A 443 -26.21 -20.65 -2.52
N ARG A 444 -25.43 -21.63 -2.10
CA ARG A 444 -25.84 -22.63 -1.10
C ARG A 444 -26.22 -21.99 0.23
N VAL A 445 -25.45 -21.03 0.71
CA VAL A 445 -25.79 -20.27 1.93
C VAL A 445 -27.11 -19.53 1.76
N LEU A 446 -27.32 -18.88 0.61
CA LEU A 446 -28.55 -18.13 0.34
C LEU A 446 -29.78 -19.04 0.21
N GLU A 447 -29.61 -20.28 -0.23
CA GLU A 447 -30.68 -21.27 -0.41
C GLU A 447 -31.00 -22.05 0.86
N GLU A 448 -29.99 -22.62 1.51
CA GLU A 448 -30.15 -23.53 2.65
C GLU A 448 -30.20 -22.78 3.99
N SER A 449 -29.78 -21.51 4.02
CA SER A 449 -29.56 -20.73 5.25
C SER A 449 -28.59 -21.42 6.22
N GLU A 450 -27.63 -22.15 5.66
CA GLU A 450 -26.60 -22.89 6.36
C GLU A 450 -25.23 -22.54 5.78
N ILE A 451 -24.25 -22.37 6.66
CA ILE A 451 -22.85 -22.13 6.31
C ILE A 451 -21.97 -23.28 6.79
N TYR A 452 -20.98 -23.60 5.97
CA TYR A 452 -19.90 -24.53 6.28
C TYR A 452 -18.60 -23.74 6.31
N ARG A 453 -17.86 -23.80 7.42
CA ARG A 453 -16.53 -23.21 7.48
C ARG A 453 -15.58 -24.01 6.59
N LEU A 454 -14.57 -23.36 6.03
CA LEU A 454 -13.52 -24.05 5.30
C LEU A 454 -12.85 -25.09 6.21
N GLY A 455 -12.80 -26.35 5.75
CA GLY A 455 -12.28 -27.47 6.53
C GLY A 455 -13.24 -28.08 7.56
N GLU A 456 -14.49 -27.61 7.64
CA GLU A 456 -15.52 -28.14 8.54
C GLU A 456 -16.72 -28.66 7.74
N ASN A 457 -17.26 -29.83 8.12
CA ASN A 457 -18.48 -30.38 7.52
C ASN A 457 -19.73 -30.18 8.40
N THR A 458 -19.60 -29.42 9.49
CA THR A 458 -20.70 -29.13 10.41
C THR A 458 -21.49 -27.92 9.89
N PRO A 459 -22.78 -28.07 9.55
CA PRO A 459 -23.60 -26.95 9.13
C PRO A 459 -23.92 -26.02 10.31
N ARG A 460 -23.91 -24.71 10.05
CA ARG A 460 -24.32 -23.67 11.01
C ARG A 460 -25.46 -22.86 10.42
N ARG A 461 -26.59 -22.78 11.11
CA ARG A 461 -27.74 -21.97 10.67
C ARG A 461 -27.39 -20.48 10.80
N VAL A 462 -27.65 -19.74 9.73
CA VAL A 462 -27.45 -18.29 9.66
C VAL A 462 -28.66 -17.62 9.03
N ASN A 463 -29.05 -16.47 9.56
CA ASN A 463 -30.20 -15.70 9.13
C ASN A 463 -29.82 -14.22 8.97
N PHE A 464 -29.24 -13.89 7.83
CA PHE A 464 -28.85 -12.53 7.47
C PHE A 464 -29.63 -12.04 6.27
N ARG A 465 -29.62 -10.73 6.04
CA ARG A 465 -30.20 -10.12 4.84
C ARG A 465 -29.06 -9.78 3.90
N LEU A 466 -29.19 -10.11 2.61
CA LEU A 466 -28.18 -9.75 1.62
C LEU A 466 -28.50 -8.39 0.96
N VAL A 467 -27.52 -7.50 0.94
CA VAL A 467 -27.46 -6.35 0.04
C VAL A 467 -26.20 -6.51 -0.79
N ALA A 468 -26.33 -6.64 -2.11
CA ALA A 468 -25.18 -6.77 -3.01
C ALA A 468 -25.03 -5.51 -3.87
N ALA A 469 -23.82 -5.15 -4.25
CA ALA A 469 -23.53 -4.01 -5.10
C ALA A 469 -22.54 -4.38 -6.21
N THR A 470 -22.70 -3.78 -7.39
CA THR A 470 -21.77 -3.96 -8.52
C THR A 470 -21.86 -2.78 -9.48
N HIS A 471 -20.74 -2.45 -10.12
CA HIS A 471 -20.71 -1.55 -11.29
C HIS A 471 -20.76 -2.30 -12.62
N ARG A 472 -20.57 -3.62 -12.62
CA ARG A 472 -20.58 -4.47 -13.82
C ARG A 472 -21.99 -4.88 -14.23
N ASP A 473 -22.19 -5.05 -15.53
CA ASP A 473 -23.36 -5.76 -16.04
C ASP A 473 -23.25 -7.26 -15.76
N LEU A 474 -24.01 -7.75 -14.79
CA LEU A 474 -24.02 -9.16 -14.41
C LEU A 474 -24.62 -10.05 -15.50
N LYS A 475 -25.52 -9.54 -16.36
CA LYS A 475 -26.07 -10.35 -17.46
C LYS A 475 -24.99 -10.65 -18.51
N ASP A 476 -24.19 -9.65 -18.84
CA ASP A 476 -23.01 -9.82 -19.70
C ASP A 476 -21.97 -10.72 -19.04
N ALA A 477 -21.73 -10.58 -17.73
CA ALA A 477 -20.83 -11.47 -16.99
C ALA A 477 -21.30 -12.94 -17.00
N VAL A 478 -22.62 -13.18 -16.95
CA VAL A 478 -23.21 -14.52 -17.11
C VAL A 478 -22.99 -15.03 -18.54
N ALA A 479 -23.26 -14.21 -19.57
CA ALA A 479 -23.05 -14.59 -20.96
C ALA A 479 -21.58 -14.95 -21.26
N LYS A 480 -20.63 -14.27 -20.59
CA LYS A 480 -19.18 -14.51 -20.69
C LYS A 480 -18.67 -15.63 -19.77
N GLY A 481 -19.54 -16.32 -19.04
CA GLY A 481 -19.17 -17.42 -18.14
C GLY A 481 -18.36 -17.00 -16.90
N ARG A 482 -18.36 -15.71 -16.56
CA ARG A 482 -17.65 -15.16 -15.38
C ARG A 482 -18.53 -15.08 -14.14
N PHE A 483 -19.85 -15.20 -14.31
CA PHE A 483 -20.82 -15.21 -13.23
C PHE A 483 -21.85 -16.31 -13.47
N ARG A 484 -22.29 -17.00 -12.43
CA ARG A 484 -23.28 -18.07 -12.56
C ARG A 484 -24.69 -17.51 -12.67
N MET A 485 -25.46 -18.10 -13.58
CA MET A 485 -26.84 -17.71 -13.86
C MET A 485 -27.76 -17.93 -12.65
N ASP A 486 -27.59 -19.02 -11.92
CA ASP A 486 -28.36 -19.36 -10.73
C ASP A 486 -28.18 -18.34 -9.59
N LEU A 487 -26.93 -17.98 -9.27
CA LEU A 487 -26.61 -16.94 -8.30
C LEU A 487 -27.17 -15.58 -8.73
N TYR A 488 -27.07 -15.23 -10.02
CA TYR A 488 -27.64 -13.98 -10.55
C TYR A 488 -29.14 -13.89 -10.25
N TYR A 489 -29.93 -14.91 -10.57
CA TYR A 489 -31.37 -14.88 -10.28
C TYR A 489 -31.68 -14.89 -8.77
N ARG A 490 -30.81 -15.46 -7.93
CA ARG A 490 -30.97 -15.44 -6.47
C ARG A 490 -30.70 -14.08 -5.85
N ILE A 491 -29.74 -13.31 -6.38
CA ILE A 491 -29.39 -11.98 -5.84
C ILE A 491 -30.15 -10.84 -6.52
N ALA A 492 -30.52 -10.98 -7.79
CA ALA A 492 -31.21 -9.95 -8.58
C ALA A 492 -32.73 -10.01 -8.43
N VAL A 493 -33.24 -10.39 -7.24
CA VAL A 493 -34.68 -10.43 -6.94
C VAL A 493 -35.27 -9.03 -6.93
N THR A 494 -34.56 -8.08 -6.33
CA THR A 494 -34.93 -6.66 -6.36
C THR A 494 -33.71 -5.83 -6.71
N THR A 495 -33.86 -4.91 -7.66
CA THR A 495 -32.77 -4.06 -8.13
C THR A 495 -33.06 -2.59 -7.86
N VAL A 496 -32.02 -1.87 -7.45
CA VAL A 496 -32.02 -0.41 -7.32
C VAL A 496 -30.86 0.12 -8.15
N SER A 497 -31.18 0.88 -9.20
CA SER A 497 -30.18 1.60 -9.99
C SER A 497 -29.93 2.96 -9.33
N ILE A 498 -28.67 3.26 -9.07
CA ILE A 498 -28.20 4.51 -8.47
C ILE A 498 -27.65 5.36 -9.61
N PRO A 499 -28.19 6.58 -9.84
CA PRO A 499 -27.80 7.40 -10.97
C PRO A 499 -26.38 7.94 -10.84
N ASN A 500 -25.72 8.08 -11.98
CA ASN A 500 -24.42 8.73 -12.09
C ASN A 500 -24.53 10.22 -11.80
N LEU A 501 -23.45 10.86 -11.37
CA LEU A 501 -23.45 12.28 -11.01
C LEU A 501 -23.80 13.18 -12.19
N CYS A 502 -23.42 12.81 -13.42
CA CYS A 502 -23.80 13.50 -14.64
C CYS A 502 -25.33 13.49 -14.90
N GLU A 503 -26.03 12.43 -14.51
CA GLU A 503 -27.49 12.28 -14.64
C GLU A 503 -28.27 13.06 -13.56
N ARG A 504 -27.56 13.55 -12.54
CA ARG A 504 -28.08 14.37 -11.44
C ARG A 504 -27.26 15.64 -11.22
N ALA A 505 -26.90 16.31 -12.31
CA ALA A 505 -26.12 17.55 -12.25
C ALA A 505 -26.78 18.64 -11.37
N GLU A 506 -28.10 18.62 -11.21
CA GLU A 506 -28.87 19.47 -10.29
C GLU A 506 -28.45 19.33 -8.82
N ASP A 507 -27.87 18.19 -8.44
CA ASP A 507 -27.38 17.93 -7.07
C ASP A 507 -25.97 18.48 -6.82
N LEU A 508 -25.22 18.87 -7.87
CA LEU A 508 -23.84 19.35 -7.76
C LEU A 508 -23.69 20.56 -6.82
N PRO A 509 -24.54 21.61 -6.90
CA PRO A 509 -24.44 22.74 -5.97
C PRO A 509 -24.51 22.32 -4.50
N ALA A 510 -25.46 21.44 -4.16
CA ALA A 510 -25.64 20.95 -2.80
C ALA A 510 -24.47 20.06 -2.35
N LEU A 511 -23.97 19.20 -3.25
CA LEU A 511 -22.81 18.35 -2.98
C LEU A 511 -21.52 19.14 -2.78
N ILE A 512 -21.27 20.17 -3.62
CA ILE A 512 -20.11 21.04 -3.50
C ILE A 512 -20.15 21.77 -2.15
N ALA A 513 -21.29 22.37 -1.80
CA ALA A 513 -21.47 23.07 -0.53
C ALA A 513 -21.27 22.14 0.67
N HIS A 514 -21.85 20.93 0.61
CA HIS A 514 -21.72 19.92 1.66
C HIS A 514 -20.27 19.51 1.88
N TRP A 515 -19.56 19.12 0.82
CA TRP A 515 -18.17 18.67 0.94
C TRP A 515 -17.22 19.80 1.31
N LEU A 516 -17.40 21.00 0.77
CA LEU A 516 -16.58 22.15 1.14
C LEU A 516 -16.73 22.50 2.62
N GLY A 517 -17.95 22.54 3.13
CA GLY A 517 -18.22 22.78 4.56
C GLY A 517 -17.63 21.68 5.44
N HIS A 518 -17.91 20.42 5.10
CA HIS A 518 -17.42 19.27 5.86
C HIS A 518 -15.89 19.19 5.91
N LEU A 519 -15.22 19.48 4.78
CA LEU A 519 -13.76 19.49 4.71
C LEU A 519 -13.14 20.69 5.45
N CYS A 520 -13.77 21.87 5.40
CA CYS A 520 -13.31 23.00 6.21
C CYS A 520 -13.37 22.68 7.70
N GLU A 521 -14.47 22.07 8.16
CA GLU A 521 -14.61 21.61 9.56
C GLU A 521 -13.58 20.54 9.93
N SER A 522 -13.38 19.53 9.08
CA SER A 522 -12.45 18.43 9.37
C SER A 522 -10.99 18.89 9.45
N TYR A 523 -10.62 19.89 8.65
CA TYR A 523 -9.28 20.47 8.64
C TYR A 523 -9.12 21.68 9.59
N GLY A 524 -10.17 22.07 10.31
CA GLY A 524 -10.16 23.23 11.21
C GLY A 524 -9.90 24.56 10.50
N LEU A 525 -10.28 24.64 9.22
CA LEU A 525 -10.13 25.84 8.39
C LEU A 525 -11.36 26.74 8.51
N SER A 526 -11.17 28.05 8.43
CA SER A 526 -12.28 28.99 8.30
C SER A 526 -13.11 28.70 7.03
N PRO A 527 -14.42 28.97 7.02
CA PRO A 527 -15.28 28.72 5.86
C PRO A 527 -14.70 29.34 4.59
N ARG A 528 -14.58 28.53 3.54
CA ARG A 528 -14.05 28.94 2.24
C ARG A 528 -15.13 28.91 1.18
N SER A 529 -14.87 29.58 0.06
CA SER A 529 -15.73 29.63 -1.12
C SER A 529 -14.92 29.43 -2.39
N PHE A 530 -15.57 29.02 -3.47
CA PHE A 530 -14.97 29.03 -4.81
C PHE A 530 -15.22 30.38 -5.47
N ASP A 531 -14.29 30.83 -6.33
CA ASP A 531 -14.59 31.94 -7.24
C ASP A 531 -15.55 31.49 -8.36
N ASP A 532 -16.12 32.46 -9.07
CA ASP A 532 -17.14 32.19 -10.09
C ASP A 532 -16.62 31.28 -11.21
N ASP A 533 -15.33 31.41 -11.59
CA ASP A 533 -14.71 30.60 -12.63
C ASP A 533 -14.49 29.15 -12.18
N ALA A 534 -13.95 28.92 -10.98
CA ALA A 534 -13.80 27.59 -10.40
C ALA A 534 -15.15 26.91 -10.22
N TYR A 535 -16.14 27.64 -9.71
CA TYR A 535 -17.48 27.12 -9.48
C TYR A 535 -18.16 26.72 -10.81
N ALA A 536 -18.07 27.57 -11.83
CA ALA A 536 -18.62 27.26 -13.16
C ALA A 536 -17.97 26.01 -13.79
N ARG A 537 -16.67 25.78 -13.57
CA ARG A 537 -15.97 24.59 -14.07
C ARG A 537 -16.39 23.32 -13.35
N LEU A 538 -16.58 23.38 -12.02
CA LEU A 538 -17.10 22.26 -11.23
C LEU A 538 -18.50 21.83 -11.69
N LEU A 539 -19.35 22.77 -12.08
CA LEU A 539 -20.72 22.48 -12.57
C LEU A 539 -20.74 21.88 -13.98
N ARG A 540 -19.73 22.16 -14.82
CA ARG A 540 -19.67 21.69 -16.22
C ARG A 540 -18.95 20.37 -16.41
N TYR A 541 -18.09 19.99 -15.48
CA TYR A 541 -17.30 18.77 -15.59
C TYR A 541 -18.20 17.53 -15.46
N PRO A 542 -18.00 16.46 -16.28
CA PRO A 542 -18.90 15.30 -16.32
C PRO A 542 -18.76 14.34 -15.12
N TRP A 543 -17.70 14.46 -14.31
CA TRP A 543 -17.45 13.64 -13.13
C TRP A 543 -17.47 12.11 -13.38
N PRO A 544 -16.57 11.56 -14.22
CA PRO A 544 -16.46 10.12 -14.47
C PRO A 544 -16.20 9.27 -13.22
N GLY A 545 -15.61 9.82 -12.17
CA GLY A 545 -15.44 9.18 -10.86
C GLY A 545 -16.52 9.55 -9.84
N ASN A 546 -17.63 10.14 -10.31
CA ASN A 546 -18.82 10.48 -9.53
C ASN A 546 -18.46 11.29 -8.26
N VAL A 547 -19.14 11.02 -7.13
CA VAL A 547 -18.99 11.78 -5.87
C VAL A 547 -17.58 11.62 -5.28
N ARG A 548 -16.90 10.50 -5.54
CA ARG A 548 -15.53 10.27 -5.06
C ARG A 548 -14.53 11.22 -5.71
N GLU A 549 -14.60 11.38 -7.03
CA GLU A 549 -13.76 12.33 -7.76
C GLU A 549 -14.08 13.77 -7.35
N LEU A 550 -15.37 14.13 -7.22
CA LEU A 550 -15.80 15.44 -6.74
C LEU A 550 -15.20 15.79 -5.38
N ARG A 551 -15.31 14.87 -4.41
CA ARG A 551 -14.73 15.07 -3.08
C ARG A 551 -13.22 15.27 -3.15
N ASN A 552 -12.51 14.42 -3.89
CA ASN A 552 -11.05 14.51 -4.02
C ASN A 552 -10.61 15.82 -4.70
N ALA A 553 -11.35 16.28 -5.70
CA ALA A 553 -11.08 17.55 -6.38
C ALA A 553 -11.27 18.76 -5.45
N ILE A 554 -12.34 18.78 -4.65
CA ILE A 554 -12.60 19.83 -3.66
C ILE A 554 -11.54 19.79 -2.56
N GLU A 555 -11.19 18.61 -2.05
CA GLU A 555 -10.19 18.43 -1.01
C GLU A 555 -8.80 18.87 -1.46
N GLY A 556 -8.37 18.47 -2.66
CA GLY A 556 -7.11 18.91 -3.26
C GLY A 556 -7.06 20.43 -3.44
N ALA A 557 -8.13 21.03 -3.98
CA ALA A 557 -8.20 22.48 -4.19
C ALA A 557 -8.21 23.27 -2.87
N LEU A 558 -8.84 22.72 -1.82
CA LEU A 558 -8.85 23.29 -0.47
C LEU A 558 -7.45 23.31 0.14
N LEU A 559 -6.72 22.18 0.06
CA LEU A 559 -5.39 22.03 0.64
C LEU A 559 -4.30 22.81 -0.10
N LEU A 560 -4.47 23.03 -1.40
CA LEU A 560 -3.52 23.79 -2.25
C LEU A 560 -3.80 25.30 -2.29
N SER A 561 -4.87 25.75 -1.66
CA SER A 561 -5.25 27.15 -1.58
C SER A 561 -4.76 27.79 -0.28
N ASP A 562 -4.08 28.93 -0.41
CA ASP A 562 -3.68 29.77 0.72
C ASP A 562 -4.73 30.87 1.03
N SER A 563 -5.80 30.92 0.25
CA SER A 563 -6.82 31.97 0.27
C SER A 563 -8.19 31.44 0.72
N PRO A 564 -9.03 32.27 1.39
CA PRO A 564 -10.43 31.94 1.68
C PRO A 564 -11.29 31.75 0.42
N VAL A 565 -10.84 32.27 -0.72
CA VAL A 565 -11.45 32.06 -2.04
C VAL A 565 -10.56 31.12 -2.85
N ILE A 566 -11.07 29.95 -3.21
CA ILE A 566 -10.43 28.93 -4.02
C ILE A 566 -10.63 29.27 -5.50
N LYS A 567 -9.52 29.43 -6.22
CA LYS A 567 -9.48 29.81 -7.64
C LYS A 567 -9.36 28.59 -8.56
N ALA A 568 -9.68 28.78 -9.83
CA ALA A 568 -9.69 27.71 -10.83
C ALA A 568 -8.30 27.06 -11.06
N ASP A 569 -7.21 27.78 -10.79
CA ASP A 569 -5.83 27.27 -10.90
C ASP A 569 -5.47 26.23 -9.83
N LYS A 570 -6.28 26.11 -8.77
CA LYS A 570 -6.13 25.10 -7.71
C LYS A 570 -6.94 23.83 -7.96
N LEU A 571 -7.81 23.83 -8.97
CA LEU A 571 -8.51 22.62 -9.39
C LEU A 571 -7.55 21.70 -10.19
N PRO A 572 -7.78 20.37 -10.18
CA PRO A 572 -7.07 19.44 -11.05
C PRO A 572 -7.09 19.91 -12.52
N ALA A 573 -6.00 19.68 -13.25
CA ALA A 573 -5.80 20.20 -14.60
C ALA A 573 -6.90 19.78 -15.57
N GLU A 574 -7.49 18.60 -15.37
CA GLU A 574 -8.59 18.04 -16.15
C GLU A 574 -9.88 18.88 -16.03
N ILE A 575 -10.09 19.52 -14.88
CA ILE A 575 -11.20 20.44 -14.60
C ILE A 575 -10.79 21.88 -14.96
N GLY A 576 -9.51 22.20 -14.74
CA GLY A 576 -8.87 23.49 -15.02
C GLY A 576 -8.62 23.81 -16.50
N ALA A 577 -8.75 22.85 -17.41
CA ALA A 577 -8.57 23.08 -18.85
C ALA A 577 -9.87 23.43 -19.61
N GLY A 578 -11.03 23.42 -18.95
CA GLY A 578 -12.32 23.68 -19.62
C GLY A 578 -12.58 22.66 -20.73
N ALA A 579 -12.72 21.38 -20.36
CA ALA A 579 -13.04 20.34 -21.32
C ALA A 579 -14.38 20.64 -22.03
N SER A 580 -14.31 20.85 -23.35
CA SER A 580 -15.44 21.04 -24.25
C SER A 580 -16.37 19.81 -24.24
N ILE A 581 -17.67 20.06 -24.37
CA ILE A 581 -18.80 19.13 -24.27
C ILE A 581 -18.81 18.00 -25.33
N ASP A 582 -17.88 18.00 -26.29
CA ASP A 582 -17.82 17.00 -27.38
C ASP A 582 -17.38 15.59 -26.96
N ALA A 583 -16.91 15.38 -25.73
CA ALA A 583 -16.47 14.05 -25.28
C ALA A 583 -17.63 13.11 -24.87
N CYS A 584 -18.84 13.62 -24.65
CA CYS A 584 -19.98 12.80 -24.19
C CYS A 584 -20.78 12.20 -25.37
N ALA A 585 -20.83 12.88 -26.53
CA ALA A 585 -21.56 12.40 -27.71
C ALA A 585 -20.76 11.39 -28.57
N ALA A 586 -19.43 11.38 -28.48
CA ALA A 586 -18.60 10.50 -29.30
C ALA A 586 -18.52 9.03 -28.82
N ARG A 587 -19.08 8.70 -27.64
CA ARG A 587 -19.02 7.34 -27.07
C ARG A 587 -20.28 6.50 -27.22
N ALA A 588 -21.33 7.02 -27.86
CA ALA A 588 -22.55 6.26 -28.15
C ALA A 588 -22.47 5.38 -29.42
N VAL A 589 -21.36 5.44 -30.19
CA VAL A 589 -21.22 4.67 -31.46
C VAL A 589 -20.12 3.60 -31.42
N ASP A 590 -19.30 3.52 -30.36
CA ASP A 590 -18.17 2.57 -30.28
C ASP A 590 -18.38 1.39 -29.32
N ALA A 591 -19.64 0.99 -29.11
CA ALA A 591 -19.99 -0.20 -28.29
C ALA A 591 -19.81 -1.55 -29.02
N LEU A 592 -19.08 -1.59 -30.14
CA LEU A 592 -18.80 -2.82 -30.89
C LEU A 592 -17.36 -2.85 -31.43
N ALA A 593 -16.36 -3.05 -30.57
CA ALA A 593 -15.09 -3.69 -30.95
C ALA A 593 -14.28 -4.19 -29.74
N PRO A 594 -13.50 -5.30 -29.87
CA PRO A 594 -12.85 -5.98 -28.77
C PRO A 594 -11.44 -5.46 -28.43
N ASP A 595 -11.02 -5.74 -27.19
CA ASP A 595 -9.65 -5.80 -26.67
C ASP A 595 -8.78 -4.51 -26.64
N ALA A 596 -8.53 -4.00 -25.43
CA ALA A 596 -7.68 -2.84 -25.12
C ALA A 596 -6.19 -3.03 -25.46
N GLY A 597 -5.79 -4.17 -26.02
CA GLY A 597 -4.44 -4.45 -26.51
C GLY A 597 -4.09 -3.83 -27.87
N ASP A 598 -5.08 -3.37 -28.64
CA ASP A 598 -4.87 -2.81 -29.99
C ASP A 598 -4.71 -1.29 -30.02
N SER A 599 -5.24 -0.56 -29.03
CA SER A 599 -5.13 0.92 -29.00
C SER A 599 -3.67 1.40 -28.93
N LEU A 600 -2.83 0.74 -28.11
CA LEU A 600 -1.41 1.09 -28.01
C LEU A 600 -0.63 0.70 -29.28
N LYS A 601 -0.97 -0.44 -29.90
CA LYS A 601 -0.35 -0.90 -31.16
C LYS A 601 -0.73 -0.02 -32.33
N MET A 602 -1.98 0.46 -32.38
CA MET A 602 -2.46 1.40 -33.39
C MET A 602 -1.82 2.77 -33.22
N ALA A 603 -1.70 3.27 -31.99
CA ALA A 603 -0.99 4.52 -31.70
C ALA A 603 0.51 4.44 -32.06
N GLU A 604 1.14 3.30 -31.80
CA GLU A 604 2.53 3.04 -32.19
C GLU A 604 2.69 2.95 -33.72
N ALA A 605 1.82 2.20 -34.41
CA ALA A 605 1.83 2.08 -35.86
C ALA A 605 1.58 3.42 -36.56
N GLU A 606 0.69 4.26 -36.04
CA GLU A 606 0.41 5.59 -36.59
C GLU A 606 1.56 6.58 -36.33
N SER A 607 2.24 6.47 -35.20
CA SER A 607 3.44 7.27 -34.92
C SER A 607 4.60 6.89 -35.85
N ILE A 608 4.77 5.59 -36.15
CA ILE A 608 5.71 5.09 -37.14
C ILE A 608 5.34 5.60 -38.55
N ARG A 609 4.07 5.54 -38.94
CA ARG A 609 3.59 6.00 -40.26
C ARG A 609 3.84 7.50 -40.46
N ARG A 610 3.58 8.33 -39.45
CA ARG A 610 3.86 9.78 -39.48
C ARG A 610 5.36 10.10 -39.57
N ALA A 611 6.20 9.38 -38.84
CA ALA A 611 7.65 9.55 -38.92
C ALA A 611 8.22 9.15 -40.30
N LEU A 612 7.69 8.09 -40.90
CA LEU A 612 8.07 7.65 -42.25
C LEU A 612 7.63 8.66 -43.33
N ALA A 613 6.43 9.22 -43.23
CA ALA A 613 5.93 10.24 -44.14
C ALA A 613 6.75 11.54 -44.07
N ARG A 614 7.02 12.05 -42.86
CA ARG A 614 7.81 13.28 -42.66
C ARG A 614 9.25 13.19 -43.16
N HIS A 615 9.81 11.99 -43.18
CA HIS A 615 11.20 11.76 -43.60
C HIS A 615 11.30 11.04 -44.94
N ALA A 616 10.28 11.12 -45.80
CA ALA A 616 10.33 10.61 -47.18
C ALA A 616 10.71 9.12 -47.28
N GLY A 617 10.36 8.31 -46.28
CA GLY A 617 10.75 6.90 -46.22
C GLY A 617 12.23 6.65 -45.90
N ASN A 618 12.98 7.65 -45.41
CA ASN A 618 14.34 7.49 -44.88
C ASN A 618 14.30 6.88 -43.48
N LEU A 619 14.52 5.57 -43.43
CA LEU A 619 14.42 4.74 -42.22
C LEU A 619 15.42 5.15 -41.12
N THR A 620 16.59 5.68 -41.48
CA THR A 620 17.60 6.09 -40.49
C THR A 620 17.15 7.35 -39.75
N LYS A 621 16.59 8.34 -40.48
CA LYS A 621 16.07 9.58 -39.87
C LYS A 621 14.79 9.33 -39.08
N ALA A 622 13.88 8.51 -39.60
CA ALA A 622 12.66 8.13 -38.90
C ALA A 622 12.94 7.38 -37.58
N ALA A 623 13.92 6.48 -37.55
CA ALA A 623 14.32 5.76 -36.34
C ALA A 623 14.92 6.71 -35.28
N SER A 624 15.77 7.64 -35.70
CA SER A 624 16.35 8.66 -34.81
C SER A 624 15.30 9.59 -34.22
N GLN A 625 14.28 9.99 -35.00
CA GLN A 625 13.18 10.83 -34.51
C GLN A 625 12.30 10.09 -33.48
N LEU A 626 12.09 8.79 -33.68
CA LEU A 626 11.31 7.94 -32.78
C LEU A 626 12.10 7.46 -31.56
N GLY A 627 13.40 7.78 -31.46
CA GLY A 627 14.26 7.37 -30.35
C GLY A 627 14.56 5.87 -30.30
N ILE A 628 14.46 5.15 -31.43
CA ILE A 628 14.67 3.70 -31.50
C ILE A 628 15.77 3.33 -32.49
N ALA A 629 16.41 2.17 -32.28
CA ALA A 629 17.40 1.63 -33.21
C ALA A 629 16.76 1.30 -34.58
N LYS A 630 17.55 1.44 -35.66
CA LYS A 630 17.09 1.16 -37.03
C LYS A 630 16.61 -0.29 -37.22
N SER A 631 17.25 -1.25 -36.55
CA SER A 631 16.84 -2.66 -36.53
C SER A 631 15.44 -2.84 -35.91
N THR A 632 15.19 -2.20 -34.78
CA THR A 632 13.89 -2.21 -34.07
C THR A 632 12.77 -1.57 -34.89
N LEU A 633 13.06 -0.48 -35.62
CA LEU A 633 12.10 0.12 -36.55
C LEU A 633 11.75 -0.85 -37.69
N TYR A 634 12.72 -1.60 -38.21
CA TYR A 634 12.51 -2.57 -39.28
C TYR A 634 11.61 -3.74 -38.85
N GLU A 635 11.82 -4.24 -37.64
CA GLU A 635 10.98 -5.28 -37.04
C GLU A 635 9.55 -4.78 -36.80
N LYS A 636 9.39 -3.55 -36.30
CA LYS A 636 8.08 -2.93 -36.08
C LYS A 636 7.32 -2.66 -37.39
N ILE A 637 8.02 -2.24 -38.46
CA ILE A 637 7.42 -2.07 -39.80
C ILE A 637 6.89 -3.41 -40.34
N ARG A 638 7.63 -4.51 -40.17
CA ARG A 638 7.16 -5.85 -40.54
C ARG A 638 5.99 -6.31 -39.68
N LYS A 639 6.09 -6.11 -38.36
CA LYS A 639 5.07 -6.48 -37.38
C LYS A 639 3.72 -5.80 -37.66
N TYR A 640 3.75 -4.53 -38.05
CA TYR A 640 2.55 -3.74 -38.37
C TYR A 640 2.19 -3.71 -39.87
N ARG A 641 2.87 -4.53 -40.69
CA ARG A 641 2.65 -4.62 -42.16
C ARG A 641 2.68 -3.26 -42.87
N LEU A 642 3.59 -2.36 -42.47
CA LEU A 642 3.73 -1.01 -43.02
C LEU A 642 4.69 -0.92 -44.23
N LEU A 643 5.01 -2.06 -44.86
CA LEU A 643 5.95 -2.10 -45.99
C LEU A 643 5.43 -1.34 -47.21
N ASP A 644 4.13 -1.35 -47.46
CA ASP A 644 3.51 -0.62 -48.57
C ASP A 644 3.57 0.90 -48.35
N ALA A 645 3.36 1.37 -47.12
CA ALA A 645 3.49 2.78 -46.76
C ALA A 645 4.92 3.32 -46.93
N VAL A 646 5.94 2.49 -46.71
CA VAL A 646 7.35 2.85 -47.01
C VAL A 646 7.59 2.95 -48.51
N SER A 647 6.94 2.09 -49.29
CA SER A 647 7.05 2.03 -50.76
C SER A 647 6.37 3.23 -51.42
N ASP A 648 5.18 3.58 -50.96
CA ASP A 648 4.35 4.66 -51.52
C ASP A 648 4.96 6.04 -51.26
N VAL A 649 5.47 6.29 -50.05
CA VAL A 649 6.16 7.55 -49.73
C VAL A 649 7.45 7.70 -50.53
N ARG A 650 8.16 6.61 -50.83
CA ARG A 650 9.36 6.64 -51.69
C ARG A 650 9.01 6.87 -53.16
N ARG A 651 7.89 6.34 -53.66
CA ARG A 651 7.41 6.58 -55.04
C ARG A 651 6.87 8.00 -55.23
N GLY A 652 6.24 8.58 -54.21
CA GLY A 652 5.73 9.96 -54.25
C GLY A 652 6.80 11.04 -54.28
N HIS A 653 8.04 10.75 -53.84
CA HIS A 653 9.18 11.67 -53.86
C HIS A 653 10.16 11.45 -55.03
N ALA A 654 9.93 10.45 -55.87
CA ALA A 654 10.71 10.19 -57.08
C ALA A 654 10.05 10.76 -58.36
N LYS A 655 9.03 11.61 -58.21
CA LYS A 655 8.37 12.37 -59.28
C LYS A 655 8.65 13.86 -59.14
#